data_AF-A0A7H8QJ90-F1
#
_entry.id   AF-A0A7H8QJ90-F1
#
_cell.length_a   1.000
_cell.length_b   1.000
_cell.length_c   1.000
_cell.angle_alpha   90.00
_cell.angle_beta   90.00
_cell.angle_gamma   90.00
#
_symmetry.space_group_name_H-M   'P 1'
#
loop_
_entity.id
_entity.type
_entity.pdbx_description
1 polymer ?
#
loop_
_entity_poly.entity_id
_entity_poly.type
_entity_poly.pdbx_seq_one_letter_code
_entity_poly.pdbx_strand_id
1 'polypeptide(L)'
;MELNEEELDLPGADRENPGVYVYNPAKATIDNAEPSPKRRKTSKGSKINLPQTDAQSTFVPLLEGKEPSELVELRQSTFQRLWSVQEQRSKEILEELDSGILEAISSFVDAASPELYHGCIPTSLVTIGSNVSALPRLLDALHRRLIAQGTGQVILLESGDAPNLKAALKTIIRTAVTSTEGNEAYQRIFTHRAGPRMLPYDLNVLHEYVEKQGTKSLILAFRDSEAFDFGVLNDLISLLSSWIDRIPIVLLFGISTSVEILESKFPRSIVGSLQGQHFEIHDAGDAVDRIYETLQTSSNTQLWLGPHLSRSLFERSRDYFQSPEEFIREAKYAYMSHFFANPLSVLLSQTASQQKELCEAIRNLASFRRFCEELLDQNDTSRVRSLLDDDEALLKETTQALELGQSQMKTLFNTTKLIQTVQGVLQASKPSSRTELFLRAISGDLLDSPSIEGMLSRITKSDSDVFAQVLSVLKDSDDNVIGVEQYQSTLESLLSTQQNSKKNSPLRSKHDTQNSTLSTTTVTKSRVVNLTKVQKQVSVQDVEYTDLLERFVAEFEQSLTSALVNPQNLFLHEVFLFDLRNPLKDSFAPRARFSVERALSNPFDYLSSSTALEDQSNNLSAKQPETAILYQLYLESGALVNIFDLWKAFSTIVSGDEGDVDGDEQRTGLMLFYRALSELKALGMMKPSRKKIDHVSKSSWKGL
;
A
#
# COMPACT_ATOMS: atom_id res chain seq x y z
N MET A 1 -37.55 -33.02 9.43
CA MET A 1 -37.98 -32.82 10.83
C MET A 1 -38.70 -31.49 10.82
N GLU A 2 -40.03 -31.53 10.77
CA GLU A 2 -40.91 -30.38 10.66
C GLU A 2 -40.70 -29.44 11.85
N LEU A 3 -40.46 -28.16 11.57
CA LEU A 3 -40.33 -27.12 12.60
C LEU A 3 -41.71 -26.50 12.80
N ASN A 4 -42.32 -26.77 13.95
CA ASN A 4 -43.54 -26.15 14.42
C ASN A 4 -43.33 -24.64 14.64
N GLU A 5 -44.22 -23.83 14.05
CA GLU A 5 -44.20 -22.37 13.99
C GLU A 5 -44.94 -21.67 15.14
N GLU A 6 -45.26 -22.34 16.25
CA GLU A 6 -46.06 -21.74 17.33
C GLU A 6 -45.31 -21.78 18.67
N GLU A 7 -44.63 -20.67 19.02
CA GLU A 7 -44.60 -20.06 20.36
C GLU A 7 -43.49 -18.98 20.43
N LEU A 8 -43.82 -17.74 20.05
CA LEU A 8 -43.05 -16.55 20.39
C LEU A 8 -43.98 -15.36 20.66
N ASP A 9 -44.97 -15.56 21.54
CA ASP A 9 -45.77 -14.47 22.09
C ASP A 9 -44.96 -13.67 23.13
N LEU A 10 -44.30 -12.60 22.68
CA LEU A 10 -43.78 -11.52 23.53
C LEU A 10 -44.81 -10.36 23.54
N PRO A 11 -45.22 -9.85 24.71
CA PRO A 11 -46.26 -8.83 24.79
C PRO A 11 -45.69 -7.44 24.47
N GLY A 12 -46.32 -6.76 23.51
CA GLY A 12 -46.13 -5.33 23.22
C GLY A 12 -45.09 -5.04 22.13
N ALA A 13 -45.44 -5.29 20.86
CA ALA A 13 -44.58 -5.02 19.71
C ALA A 13 -45.17 -3.95 18.78
N ASP A 14 -44.96 -2.67 19.11
CA ASP A 14 -44.69 -1.63 18.09
C ASP A 14 -43.22 -1.79 17.63
N ARG A 15 -42.84 -2.99 17.18
CA ARG A 15 -41.44 -3.38 16.88
C ARG A 15 -41.30 -4.08 15.52
N GLU A 16 -41.94 -3.57 14.47
CA GLU A 16 -41.82 -4.21 13.16
C GLU A 16 -40.45 -4.04 12.48
N ASN A 17 -39.50 -3.24 12.98
CA ASN A 17 -38.10 -3.27 12.51
C ASN A 17 -37.13 -2.53 13.47
N PRO A 18 -36.56 -3.16 14.50
CA PRO A 18 -35.41 -2.57 15.18
C PRO A 18 -34.21 -2.51 14.22
N GLY A 19 -33.65 -1.32 13.99
CA GLY A 19 -32.54 -1.11 13.03
C GLY A 19 -31.20 -1.72 13.43
N VAL A 20 -31.07 -2.29 14.64
CA VAL A 20 -29.86 -2.96 15.13
C VAL A 20 -30.26 -4.21 15.92
N TYR A 21 -29.65 -5.34 15.56
CA TYR A 21 -29.76 -6.60 16.29
C TYR A 21 -28.40 -6.95 16.89
N VAL A 22 -28.33 -7.19 18.20
CA VAL A 22 -27.10 -7.63 18.87
C VAL A 22 -27.24 -9.11 19.17
N TYR A 23 -26.55 -9.93 18.38
CA TYR A 23 -26.46 -11.37 18.62
C TYR A 23 -25.31 -11.65 19.59
N ASN A 24 -25.67 -11.96 20.83
CA ASN A 24 -24.70 -12.53 21.76
C ASN A 24 -24.75 -14.05 21.61
N PRO A 25 -23.69 -14.70 21.08
CA PRO A 25 -23.64 -16.16 21.08
C PRO A 25 -23.81 -16.66 22.52
N ALA A 26 -24.58 -17.73 22.71
CA ALA A 26 -24.88 -18.27 24.03
C ALA A 26 -23.57 -18.50 24.81
N LYS A 27 -23.39 -17.70 25.86
CA LYS A 27 -22.15 -17.48 26.60
C LYS A 27 -21.31 -18.74 26.85
N ALA A 28 -20.05 -18.70 26.42
CA ALA A 28 -18.95 -18.98 27.35
C ALA A 28 -19.06 -17.97 28.50
N THR A 29 -19.33 -18.47 29.71
CA THR A 29 -19.45 -17.68 30.93
C THR A 29 -18.11 -17.03 31.26
N ILE A 30 -17.95 -15.75 30.94
CA ILE A 30 -16.98 -14.88 31.60
C ILE A 30 -17.66 -14.40 32.88
N ASP A 31 -17.34 -15.07 33.99
CA ASP A 31 -17.62 -14.59 35.34
C ASP A 31 -16.76 -13.35 35.59
N ASN A 32 -17.36 -12.16 35.50
CA ASN A 32 -16.97 -10.94 36.22
C ASN A 32 -17.96 -9.80 35.85
N ALA A 33 -19.21 -9.93 36.31
CA ALA A 33 -20.11 -8.80 36.48
C ALA A 33 -21.15 -9.16 37.54
N GLU A 34 -21.18 -8.40 38.63
CA GLU A 34 -22.14 -8.56 39.73
C GLU A 34 -23.60 -8.59 39.21
N PRO A 35 -24.44 -9.56 39.65
CA PRO A 35 -25.80 -9.66 39.15
C PRO A 35 -26.72 -8.63 39.81
N SER A 36 -27.39 -7.83 38.98
CA SER A 36 -28.51 -6.98 39.41
C SER A 36 -29.69 -7.84 39.92
N PRO A 37 -30.35 -7.46 41.03
CA PRO A 37 -31.37 -8.31 41.65
C PRO A 37 -32.73 -7.97 41.04
N LYS A 38 -33.17 -8.71 40.02
CA LYS A 38 -34.59 -8.90 39.62
C LYS A 38 -34.73 -9.64 38.27
N ARG A 39 -34.26 -10.89 38.17
CA ARG A 39 -34.73 -11.76 37.07
C ARG A 39 -35.02 -13.17 37.54
N ARG A 40 -36.29 -13.54 37.38
CA ARG A 40 -36.96 -14.77 37.78
C ARG A 40 -36.35 -15.94 37.00
N LYS A 41 -35.90 -16.99 37.71
CA LYS A 41 -35.34 -18.22 37.13
C LYS A 41 -36.44 -19.00 36.42
N THR A 42 -36.28 -19.28 35.13
CA THR A 42 -37.00 -20.32 34.40
C THR A 42 -36.04 -21.44 33.97
N SER A 43 -36.63 -22.61 33.75
CA SER A 43 -36.10 -23.96 33.90
C SER A 43 -35.02 -24.41 32.92
N LYS A 44 -34.26 -25.41 33.38
CA LYS A 44 -33.16 -26.14 32.74
C LYS A 44 -33.47 -26.58 31.30
N GLY A 45 -32.77 -25.99 30.33
CA GLY A 45 -32.64 -26.50 28.97
C GLY A 45 -31.49 -27.52 28.88
N SER A 46 -31.76 -28.62 28.18
CA SER A 46 -30.85 -29.73 27.87
C SER A 46 -29.49 -29.26 27.34
N LYS A 47 -28.40 -29.85 27.84
CA LYS A 47 -27.04 -29.68 27.32
C LYS A 47 -26.96 -30.33 25.94
N ILE A 48 -27.04 -29.53 24.88
CA ILE A 48 -26.57 -29.94 23.56
C ILE A 48 -25.04 -29.81 23.61
N ASN A 49 -24.34 -30.95 23.69
CA ASN A 49 -22.90 -31.00 23.48
C ASN A 49 -22.64 -30.75 21.99
N LEU A 50 -22.39 -29.51 21.61
CA LEU A 50 -21.67 -29.23 20.37
C LEU A 50 -20.21 -29.63 20.57
N PRO A 51 -19.57 -30.30 19.60
CA PRO A 51 -18.13 -30.56 19.65
C PRO A 51 -17.42 -29.23 19.85
N GLN A 52 -16.45 -29.21 20.76
CA GLN A 52 -15.54 -28.09 20.93
C GLN A 52 -14.92 -27.81 19.56
N THR A 53 -15.21 -26.64 19.00
CA THR A 53 -14.50 -26.16 17.83
C THR A 53 -13.10 -25.80 18.29
N ASP A 54 -12.20 -26.78 18.28
CA ASP A 54 -10.77 -26.52 18.22
C ASP A 54 -10.55 -25.49 17.12
N ALA A 55 -9.73 -24.48 17.40
CA ALA A 55 -9.54 -23.29 16.57
C ALA A 55 -9.51 -23.64 15.08
N GLN A 56 -10.66 -23.47 14.39
CA GLN A 56 -10.74 -23.73 12.95
C GLN A 56 -9.71 -22.83 12.28
N SER A 57 -8.70 -23.46 11.67
CA SER A 57 -7.72 -22.77 10.85
C SER A 57 -8.46 -21.84 9.88
N THR A 58 -7.99 -20.59 9.78
CA THR A 58 -8.64 -19.59 8.92
C THR A 58 -8.47 -19.93 7.44
N PHE A 59 -7.52 -20.80 7.13
CA PHE A 59 -7.21 -21.26 5.79
C PHE A 59 -8.07 -22.48 5.41
N VAL A 60 -8.55 -22.49 4.17
CA VAL A 60 -9.36 -23.59 3.63
C VAL A 60 -8.42 -24.70 3.13
N PRO A 61 -8.77 -25.99 3.32
CA PRO A 61 -8.03 -27.09 2.72
C PRO A 61 -8.12 -27.04 1.19
N LEU A 62 -6.97 -27.12 0.53
CA LEU A 62 -6.83 -27.13 -0.93
C LEU A 62 -6.88 -28.57 -1.48
N LEU A 63 -6.64 -28.72 -2.80
CA LEU A 63 -6.64 -30.02 -3.49
C LEU A 63 -7.98 -30.76 -3.35
N GLU A 64 -9.09 -30.03 -3.53
CA GLU A 64 -10.45 -30.56 -3.38
C GLU A 64 -10.75 -31.12 -1.97
N GLY A 65 -10.08 -30.58 -0.94
CA GLY A 65 -10.22 -31.03 0.44
C GLY A 65 -9.36 -32.24 0.81
N LYS A 66 -8.44 -32.66 -0.08
CA LYS A 66 -7.47 -33.74 0.18
C LYS A 66 -6.23 -33.26 0.94
N GLU A 67 -6.10 -31.96 1.19
CA GLU A 67 -5.03 -31.42 2.01
C GLU A 67 -5.28 -31.74 3.51
N PRO A 68 -4.34 -32.44 4.19
CA PRO A 68 -4.46 -32.72 5.62
C PRO A 68 -4.38 -31.44 6.44
N SER A 69 -5.06 -31.42 7.59
CA SER A 69 -5.14 -30.24 8.49
C SER A 69 -3.76 -29.75 8.94
N GLU A 70 -2.80 -30.66 9.13
CA GLU A 70 -1.41 -30.34 9.46
C GLU A 70 -0.74 -29.45 8.41
N LEU A 71 -1.00 -29.69 7.11
CA LEU A 71 -0.42 -28.88 6.03
C LEU A 71 -1.10 -27.53 5.89
N VAL A 72 -2.41 -27.46 6.16
CA VAL A 72 -3.14 -26.18 6.23
C VAL A 72 -2.57 -25.30 7.35
N GLU A 73 -2.34 -25.86 8.53
CA GLU A 73 -1.70 -25.17 9.65
C GLU A 73 -0.24 -24.80 9.35
N LEU A 74 0.49 -25.66 8.63
CA LEU A 74 1.86 -25.41 8.20
C LEU A 74 1.93 -24.22 7.22
N ARG A 75 1.01 -24.11 6.27
CA ARG A 75 0.90 -22.94 5.38
C ARG A 75 0.62 -21.67 6.16
N GLN A 76 -0.35 -21.71 7.07
CA GLN A 76 -0.75 -20.55 7.86
C GLN A 76 0.39 -20.07 8.78
N SER A 77 1.07 -20.99 9.47
CA SER A 77 2.21 -20.68 10.34
C SER A 77 3.41 -20.17 9.55
N THR A 78 3.69 -20.73 8.36
CA THR A 78 4.75 -20.26 7.46
C THR A 78 4.49 -18.84 6.98
N PHE A 79 3.26 -18.53 6.58
CA PHE A 79 2.84 -17.17 6.24
C PHE A 79 3.07 -16.19 7.40
N GLN A 80 2.58 -16.51 8.61
CA GLN A 80 2.73 -15.64 9.78
C GLN A 80 4.21 -15.42 10.15
N ARG A 81 5.04 -16.47 10.06
CA ARG A 81 6.48 -16.40 10.32
C ARG A 81 7.18 -15.49 9.31
N LEU A 82 6.95 -15.70 8.02
CA LEU A 82 7.62 -14.92 6.98
C LEU A 82 7.15 -13.47 6.96
N TRP A 83 5.85 -13.24 7.09
CA TRP A 83 5.29 -11.89 7.08
C TRP A 83 5.66 -11.08 8.32
N SER A 84 5.69 -11.69 9.52
CA SER A 84 6.03 -10.95 10.75
C SER A 84 7.43 -10.32 10.70
N VAL A 85 8.41 -11.00 10.09
CA VAL A 85 9.76 -10.47 9.86
C VAL A 85 9.73 -9.26 8.92
N GLN A 86 8.98 -9.35 7.82
CA GLN A 86 8.87 -8.27 6.83
C GLN A 86 8.07 -7.07 7.36
N GLU A 87 7.01 -7.34 8.13
CA GLU A 87 6.19 -6.30 8.76
C GLU A 87 7.00 -5.51 9.79
N GLN A 88 7.80 -6.20 10.61
CA GLN A 88 8.67 -5.57 11.60
C GLN A 88 9.70 -4.65 10.94
N ARG A 89 10.37 -5.10 9.88
CA ARG A 89 11.34 -4.28 9.13
C ARG A 89 10.69 -3.07 8.47
N SER A 90 9.51 -3.27 7.89
CA SER A 90 8.77 -2.18 7.25
C SER A 90 8.35 -1.12 8.27
N LYS A 91 7.98 -1.54 9.49
CA LYS A 91 7.72 -0.64 10.63
C LYS A 91 8.98 0.08 11.09
N GLU A 92 10.13 -0.61 11.16
CA GLU A 92 11.42 0.01 11.52
C GLU A 92 11.83 1.10 10.52
N ILE A 93 11.66 0.88 9.21
CA ILE A 93 11.92 1.90 8.19
C ILE A 93 11.00 3.11 8.39
N LEU A 94 9.72 2.85 8.64
CA LEU A 94 8.74 3.90 8.90
C LEU A 94 9.06 4.71 10.16
N GLU A 95 9.54 4.06 11.22
CA GLU A 95 9.98 4.71 12.46
C GLU A 95 11.29 5.49 12.25
N GLU A 96 12.22 4.98 11.46
CA GLU A 96 13.47 5.67 11.11
C GLU A 96 13.20 6.96 10.33
N LEU A 97 12.33 6.91 9.33
CA LEU A 97 11.94 8.09 8.53
C LEU A 97 11.25 9.16 9.39
N ASP A 98 10.38 8.72 10.29
CA ASP A 98 9.67 9.59 11.22
C ASP A 98 10.59 10.16 12.32
N SER A 99 11.66 9.45 12.70
CA SER A 99 12.53 9.82 13.83
C SER A 99 13.17 11.19 13.66
N GLY A 100 13.63 11.53 12.45
CA GLY A 100 14.26 12.83 12.18
C GLY A 100 13.31 14.00 12.39
N ILE A 101 12.04 13.84 11.99
CA ILE A 101 10.99 14.85 12.19
C ILE A 101 10.57 14.90 13.65
N LEU A 102 10.45 13.75 14.30
CA LEU A 102 10.11 13.67 15.71
C LEU A 102 11.17 14.35 16.59
N GLU A 103 12.46 14.20 16.26
CA GLU A 103 13.53 14.92 16.94
C GLU A 103 13.47 16.44 16.68
N ALA A 104 13.18 16.85 15.44
CA ALA A 104 13.01 18.26 15.11
C ALA A 104 11.83 18.89 15.87
N ILE A 105 10.67 18.23 15.94
CA ILE A 105 9.50 18.71 16.69
C ILE A 105 9.76 18.64 18.20
N SER A 106 10.41 17.59 18.72
CA SER A 106 10.76 17.49 20.15
C SER A 106 11.69 18.63 20.56
N SER A 107 12.73 18.91 19.78
CA SER A 107 13.65 20.03 20.07
C SER A 107 12.96 21.38 20.01
N PHE A 108 11.99 21.57 19.10
CA PHE A 108 11.14 22.76 19.05
C PHE A 108 10.28 22.90 20.31
N VAL A 109 9.63 21.82 20.75
CA VAL A 109 8.80 21.81 21.97
C VAL A 109 9.65 22.09 23.22
N ASP A 110 10.84 21.52 23.32
CA ASP A 110 11.73 21.73 24.46
C ASP A 110 12.29 23.17 24.49
N ALA A 111 12.49 23.79 23.32
CA ALA A 111 12.90 25.18 23.18
C ALA A 111 11.75 26.19 23.34
N ALA A 112 10.49 25.74 23.29
CA ALA A 112 9.32 26.59 23.39
C ALA A 112 9.15 27.10 24.82
N SER A 113 9.62 28.33 25.09
CA SER A 113 9.39 29.03 26.36
C SER A 113 8.61 30.34 26.16
N PRO A 114 7.76 30.75 27.10
CA PRO A 114 6.99 32.00 27.00
C PRO A 114 7.86 33.25 26.79
N GLU A 115 9.09 33.22 27.34
CA GLU A 115 10.06 34.31 27.28
C GLU A 115 10.72 34.47 25.90
N LEU A 116 10.94 33.38 25.17
CA LEU A 116 11.52 33.42 23.83
C LEU A 116 10.55 33.98 22.77
N TYR A 117 9.26 33.71 22.96
CA TYR A 117 8.21 33.96 21.96
C TYR A 117 7.44 35.27 22.20
N HIS A 118 7.89 36.13 23.12
CA HIS A 118 7.34 37.49 23.35
C HIS A 118 5.81 37.52 23.58
N GLY A 119 5.23 36.47 24.19
CA GLY A 119 3.79 36.34 24.40
C GLY A 119 2.98 35.80 23.21
N CYS A 120 3.62 35.42 22.11
CA CYS A 120 2.99 34.70 20.99
C CYS A 120 2.93 33.19 21.26
N ILE A 121 1.94 32.51 20.68
CA ILE A 121 1.79 31.06 20.82
C ILE A 121 2.79 30.35 19.88
N PRO A 122 3.70 29.53 20.42
CA PRO A 122 4.60 28.72 19.61
C PRO A 122 3.77 27.72 18.79
N THR A 123 3.98 27.73 17.48
CA THR A 123 3.18 26.95 16.54
C THR A 123 4.09 26.13 15.63
N SER A 124 3.83 24.84 15.51
CA SER A 124 4.44 23.95 14.54
C SER A 124 3.48 23.76 13.37
N LEU A 125 3.95 24.05 12.16
CA LEU A 125 3.21 23.84 10.92
C LEU A 125 3.80 22.61 10.26
N VAL A 126 3.06 21.50 10.22
CA VAL A 126 3.52 20.23 9.67
C VAL A 126 2.79 19.97 8.38
N THR A 127 3.49 20.05 7.24
CA THR A 127 2.90 19.64 5.96
C THR A 127 3.01 18.13 5.79
N ILE A 128 1.84 17.50 5.69
CA ILE A 128 1.64 16.05 5.70
C ILE A 128 1.70 15.45 4.28
N GLY A 129 1.53 16.29 3.25
CA GLY A 129 1.53 15.85 1.86
C GLY A 129 0.53 14.72 1.62
N SER A 130 0.94 13.68 0.89
CA SER A 130 0.14 12.48 0.62
C SER A 130 0.06 11.49 1.80
N ASN A 131 0.87 11.66 2.85
CA ASN A 131 1.01 10.69 3.93
C ASN A 131 0.15 11.02 5.15
N VAL A 132 -1.18 11.03 4.98
CA VAL A 132 -2.16 11.42 6.02
C VAL A 132 -2.07 10.55 7.30
N SER A 133 -1.55 9.33 7.20
CA SER A 133 -1.35 8.41 8.32
C SER A 133 -0.08 8.68 9.14
N ALA A 134 0.91 9.43 8.63
CA ALA A 134 2.14 9.72 9.36
C ALA A 134 1.91 10.61 10.58
N LEU A 135 1.08 11.67 10.45
CA LEU A 135 0.92 12.62 11.54
C LEU A 135 0.36 11.97 12.83
N PRO A 136 -0.72 11.16 12.81
CA PRO A 136 -1.19 10.48 14.02
C PRO A 136 -0.12 9.59 14.67
N ARG A 137 0.69 8.89 13.86
CA ARG A 137 1.78 8.02 14.34
C ARG A 137 2.90 8.82 15.00
N LEU A 138 3.32 9.92 14.37
CA LEU A 138 4.28 10.88 14.93
C LEU A 138 3.78 11.47 16.25
N LEU A 139 2.52 11.88 16.31
CA LEU A 139 1.92 12.46 17.50
C LEU A 139 1.80 11.46 18.64
N ASP A 140 1.47 10.20 18.37
CA ASP A 140 1.45 9.14 19.39
C ASP A 140 2.86 8.83 19.92
N ALA A 141 3.85 8.75 19.03
CA ALA A 141 5.25 8.57 19.44
C ALA A 141 5.75 9.76 20.28
N LEU A 142 5.40 10.99 19.89
CA LEU A 142 5.72 12.20 20.64
C LEU A 142 5.00 12.25 21.99
N HIS A 143 3.72 11.85 22.03
CA HIS A 143 2.93 11.75 23.25
C HIS A 143 3.57 10.78 24.26
N ARG A 144 3.95 9.57 23.81
CA ARG A 144 4.62 8.57 24.64
C ARG A 144 5.96 9.09 25.18
N ARG A 145 6.74 9.79 24.36
CA ARG A 145 8.02 10.39 24.76
C ARG A 145 7.85 11.46 25.83
N LEU A 146 6.90 12.38 25.66
CA LEU A 146 6.66 13.47 26.62
C LEU A 146 6.11 12.97 27.96
N ILE A 147 5.22 11.97 27.94
CA ILE A 147 4.72 11.34 29.17
C ILE A 147 5.86 10.62 29.90
N ALA A 148 6.71 9.87 29.19
CA ALA A 148 7.84 9.17 29.80
C ALA A 148 8.84 10.13 30.46
N GLN A 149 9.01 11.33 29.92
CA GLN A 149 9.87 12.38 30.49
C GLN A 149 9.17 13.23 31.55
N GLY A 150 7.85 13.12 31.70
CA GLY A 150 7.04 13.97 32.57
C GLY A 150 7.07 15.46 32.18
N THR A 151 7.42 15.77 30.93
CA THR A 151 7.60 17.14 30.45
C THR A 151 6.31 17.73 29.89
N GLY A 152 5.45 16.91 29.28
CA GLY A 152 4.32 17.42 28.54
C GLY A 152 3.26 16.39 28.18
N GLN A 153 2.22 16.86 27.50
CA GLN A 153 1.16 16.04 26.95
C GLN A 153 0.76 16.53 25.55
N VAL A 154 0.34 15.60 24.70
CA VAL A 154 -0.23 15.87 23.37
C VAL A 154 -1.73 15.60 23.40
N ILE A 155 -2.51 16.55 22.88
CA ILE A 155 -3.96 16.46 22.72
C ILE A 155 -4.25 16.54 21.23
N LEU A 156 -4.74 15.45 20.66
CA LEU A 156 -5.21 15.39 19.29
C LEU A 156 -6.66 15.89 19.20
N LEU A 157 -6.91 16.84 18.30
CA LEU A 157 -8.24 17.30 17.94
C LEU A 157 -8.55 16.96 16.48
N GLU A 158 -9.72 16.35 16.28
CA GLU A 158 -10.33 16.15 14.96
C GLU A 158 -11.44 17.16 14.71
N SER A 159 -11.73 17.47 13.44
CA SER A 159 -12.75 18.46 13.06
C SER A 159 -14.15 18.07 13.56
N GLY A 160 -14.45 16.77 13.60
CA GLY A 160 -15.69 16.23 14.16
C GLY A 160 -15.87 16.46 15.66
N ASP A 161 -14.78 16.63 16.41
CA ASP A 161 -14.81 16.85 17.86
C ASP A 161 -14.99 18.33 18.25
N ALA A 162 -14.85 19.25 17.29
CA ALA A 162 -14.89 20.70 17.50
C ALA A 162 -15.93 21.43 16.64
N PRO A 163 -17.23 21.02 16.64
CA PRO A 163 -18.26 21.73 15.88
C PRO A 163 -18.59 23.12 16.45
N ASN A 164 -18.25 23.38 17.71
CA ASN A 164 -18.36 24.68 18.35
C ASN A 164 -17.29 24.82 19.45
N LEU A 165 -17.02 26.06 19.88
CA LEU A 165 -15.98 26.36 20.87
C LEU A 165 -16.17 25.60 22.18
N LYS A 166 -17.41 25.45 22.65
CA LYS A 166 -17.74 24.73 23.89
C LYS A 166 -17.39 23.24 23.80
N ALA A 167 -17.68 22.61 22.65
CA ALA A 167 -17.35 21.22 22.38
C ALA A 167 -15.82 21.04 22.29
N ALA A 168 -15.13 21.93 21.56
CA ALA A 168 -13.68 21.93 21.46
C ALA A 168 -13.02 21.98 22.86
N LEU A 169 -13.37 22.96 23.68
CA LEU A 169 -12.82 23.10 25.04
C LEU A 169 -13.13 21.88 25.92
N LYS A 170 -14.35 21.36 25.86
CA LYS A 170 -14.72 20.16 26.60
C LYS A 170 -13.90 18.94 26.16
N THR A 171 -13.65 18.79 24.86
CA THR A 171 -12.83 17.71 24.32
C THR A 171 -11.38 17.87 24.75
N ILE A 172 -10.81 19.08 24.66
CA ILE A 172 -9.44 19.37 25.13
C ILE A 172 -9.28 18.96 26.59
N ILE A 173 -10.16 19.44 27.47
CA ILE A 173 -10.08 19.15 28.92
C ILE A 173 -10.30 17.65 29.18
N ARG A 174 -11.26 17.02 28.49
CA ARG A 174 -11.51 15.58 28.63
C ARG A 174 -10.27 14.79 28.24
N THR A 175 -9.72 15.02 27.05
CA THR A 175 -8.56 14.29 26.54
C THR A 175 -7.34 14.54 27.43
N ALA A 176 -7.11 15.79 27.88
CA ALA A 176 -6.04 16.14 28.83
C ALA A 176 -6.08 15.25 30.08
N VAL A 177 -7.24 15.14 30.72
CA VAL A 177 -7.39 14.38 31.97
C VAL A 177 -7.38 12.87 31.72
N THR A 178 -8.03 12.40 30.66
CA THR A 178 -8.18 10.96 30.41
C THR A 178 -6.87 10.28 30.04
N SER A 179 -5.95 10.94 29.32
CA SER A 179 -4.70 10.29 28.89
C SER A 179 -3.74 10.02 30.05
N THR A 180 -3.94 10.67 31.19
CA THR A 180 -2.97 10.67 32.31
C THR A 180 -3.53 9.98 33.54
N GLU A 181 -4.79 10.26 33.90
CA GLU A 181 -5.44 9.73 35.10
C GLU A 181 -6.63 8.80 34.79
N GLY A 182 -6.95 8.58 33.51
CA GLY A 182 -8.04 7.72 33.06
C GLY A 182 -9.44 8.36 33.16
N ASN A 183 -10.45 7.64 32.65
CA ASN A 183 -11.81 8.16 32.49
C ASN A 183 -12.54 8.39 33.84
N GLU A 184 -12.17 7.65 34.87
CA GLU A 184 -12.73 7.84 36.22
C GLU A 184 -12.29 9.15 36.86
N ALA A 185 -11.05 9.60 36.61
CA ALA A 185 -10.52 10.85 37.14
C ALA A 185 -11.26 12.07 36.58
N TYR A 186 -11.58 12.06 35.28
CA TYR A 186 -12.40 13.10 34.66
C TYR A 186 -13.76 13.24 35.33
N GLN A 187 -14.41 12.13 35.69
CA GLN A 187 -15.67 12.17 36.44
C GLN A 187 -15.47 12.69 37.87
N ARG A 188 -14.36 12.32 38.53
CA ARG A 188 -14.02 12.77 39.90
C ARG A 188 -13.81 14.28 40.00
N ILE A 189 -13.27 14.94 38.96
CA ILE A 189 -13.13 16.41 38.94
C ILE A 189 -14.46 17.13 39.16
N PHE A 190 -15.57 16.56 38.65
CA PHE A 190 -16.90 17.16 38.76
C PHE A 190 -17.75 16.62 39.92
N THR A 191 -17.36 15.51 40.55
CA THR A 191 -18.12 14.88 41.65
C THR A 191 -17.51 15.14 43.03
N HIS A 192 -16.20 15.38 43.16
CA HIS A 192 -15.49 15.33 44.44
C HIS A 192 -14.96 16.67 45.00
N ARG A 193 -15.31 17.83 44.41
CA ARG A 193 -14.86 19.14 44.93
C ARG A 193 -15.82 19.75 45.96
N ALA A 194 -15.25 20.15 47.11
CA ALA A 194 -15.85 21.10 48.05
C ALA A 194 -15.60 22.54 47.56
N GLY A 195 -16.30 22.96 46.51
CA GLY A 195 -16.15 24.30 45.90
C GLY A 195 -17.21 24.59 44.82
N PRO A 196 -17.22 25.80 44.23
CA PRO A 196 -18.16 26.13 43.16
C PRO A 196 -17.95 25.18 41.97
N ARG A 197 -19.06 24.65 41.44
CA ARG A 197 -19.06 23.64 40.37
C ARG A 197 -18.55 24.26 39.08
N MET A 198 -17.31 23.99 38.73
CA MET A 198 -16.72 24.48 37.48
C MET A 198 -17.37 23.77 36.29
N LEU A 199 -17.56 24.53 35.21
CA LEU A 199 -18.16 24.01 34.00
C LEU A 199 -17.12 23.16 33.25
N PRO A 200 -17.52 22.06 32.60
CA PRO A 200 -16.59 21.13 31.94
C PRO A 200 -15.88 21.69 30.70
N TYR A 201 -16.12 22.95 30.35
CA TYR A 201 -15.54 23.67 29.22
C TYR A 201 -14.76 24.92 29.68
N ASP A 202 -14.54 25.08 30.98
CA ASP A 202 -13.77 26.20 31.53
C ASP A 202 -12.28 25.88 31.57
N LEU A 203 -11.44 26.76 30.99
CA LEU A 203 -9.98 26.62 30.99
C LEU A 203 -9.38 26.67 32.39
N ASN A 204 -10.08 27.20 33.39
CA ASN A 204 -9.65 27.10 34.80
C ASN A 204 -9.44 25.65 35.24
N VAL A 205 -10.24 24.71 34.70
CA VAL A 205 -10.10 23.27 34.99
C VAL A 205 -8.78 22.74 34.42
N LEU A 206 -8.44 23.18 33.21
CA LEU A 206 -7.18 22.81 32.55
C LEU A 206 -5.97 23.41 33.29
N HIS A 207 -6.08 24.66 33.72
CA HIS A 207 -5.04 25.33 34.50
C HIS A 207 -4.72 24.60 35.81
N GLU A 208 -5.74 24.30 36.62
CA GLU A 208 -5.53 23.59 37.89
C GLU A 208 -4.98 22.17 37.68
N TYR A 209 -5.34 21.54 36.57
CA TYR A 209 -4.78 20.24 36.19
C TYR A 209 -3.28 20.35 35.84
N VAL A 210 -2.90 21.36 35.04
CA VAL A 210 -1.50 21.63 34.67
C VAL A 210 -0.66 21.98 35.91
N GLU A 211 -1.19 22.76 36.84
CA GLU A 211 -0.50 23.06 38.12
C GLU A 211 -0.29 21.82 38.98
N LYS A 212 -1.27 20.90 39.04
CA LYS A 212 -1.16 19.66 39.80
C LYS A 212 -0.13 18.68 39.23
N GLN A 213 -0.07 18.57 37.91
CA GLN A 213 0.82 17.65 37.21
C GLN A 213 2.21 18.25 36.95
N GLY A 214 2.39 19.56 37.12
CA GLY A 214 3.66 20.24 36.84
C GLY A 214 4.05 20.19 35.37
N THR A 215 3.06 20.12 34.47
CA THR A 215 3.28 19.94 33.03
C THR A 215 3.94 21.19 32.43
N LYS A 216 5.07 21.01 31.72
CA LYS A 216 5.85 22.11 31.14
C LYS A 216 5.38 22.50 29.74
N SER A 217 4.79 21.58 28.98
CA SER A 217 4.25 21.85 27.64
C SER A 217 2.96 21.06 27.37
N LEU A 218 1.92 21.78 26.95
CA LEU A 218 0.65 21.21 26.50
C LEU A 218 0.51 21.42 25.00
N ILE A 219 0.71 20.35 24.23
CA ILE A 219 0.65 20.39 22.78
C ILE A 219 -0.79 20.12 22.31
N LEU A 220 -1.36 21.07 21.59
CA LEU A 220 -2.64 20.93 20.92
C LEU A 220 -2.42 20.68 19.44
N ALA A 221 -2.63 19.43 19.01
CA ALA A 221 -2.42 19.01 17.63
C ALA A 221 -3.74 18.92 16.87
N PHE A 222 -3.83 19.63 15.73
CA PHE A 222 -4.94 19.57 14.80
C PHE A 222 -4.56 18.66 13.63
N ARG A 223 -5.29 17.55 13.45
CA ARG A 223 -4.97 16.58 12.39
C ARG A 223 -5.10 17.17 10.98
N ASP A 224 -6.29 17.66 10.67
CA ASP A 224 -6.62 18.26 9.38
C ASP A 224 -7.13 19.68 9.61
N SER A 225 -6.19 20.63 9.75
CA SER A 225 -6.50 22.04 10.07
C SER A 225 -7.48 22.68 9.07
N GLU A 226 -7.46 22.24 7.81
CA GLU A 226 -8.33 22.75 6.74
C GLU A 226 -9.79 22.32 6.84
N ALA A 227 -10.07 21.22 7.56
CA ALA A 227 -11.41 20.68 7.73
C ALA A 227 -12.19 21.34 8.88
N PHE A 228 -11.53 22.16 9.70
CA PHE A 228 -12.18 22.89 10.79
C PHE A 228 -12.93 24.11 10.27
N ASP A 229 -13.98 24.49 11.00
CA ASP A 229 -14.57 25.81 10.85
C ASP A 229 -13.58 26.86 11.38
N PHE A 230 -13.08 27.71 10.49
CA PHE A 230 -12.14 28.77 10.81
C PHE A 230 -12.71 29.78 11.79
N GLY A 231 -14.04 29.96 11.87
CA GLY A 231 -14.67 30.79 12.90
C GLY A 231 -14.39 30.27 14.30
N VAL A 232 -14.63 28.96 14.51
CA VAL A 232 -14.37 28.29 15.79
C VAL A 232 -12.87 28.28 16.11
N LEU A 233 -12.03 28.05 15.10
CA LEU A 233 -10.58 28.01 15.28
C LEU A 233 -10.00 29.38 15.65
N ASN A 234 -10.49 30.46 15.05
CA ASN A 234 -10.11 31.84 15.39
C ASN A 234 -10.47 32.20 16.83
N ASP A 235 -11.70 31.86 17.25
CA ASP A 235 -12.17 32.09 18.61
C ASP A 235 -11.34 31.28 19.62
N LEU A 236 -11.02 30.03 19.28
CA LEU A 236 -10.19 29.15 20.10
C LEU A 236 -8.76 29.70 20.24
N ILE A 237 -8.10 30.08 19.15
CA ILE A 237 -6.73 30.62 19.20
C ILE A 237 -6.69 31.93 19.97
N SER A 238 -7.67 32.82 19.76
CA SER A 238 -7.80 34.07 20.53
C SER A 238 -7.94 33.81 22.03
N LEU A 239 -8.77 32.83 22.39
CA LEU A 239 -8.95 32.41 23.76
C LEU A 239 -7.64 31.83 24.33
N LEU A 240 -6.98 30.89 23.64
CA LEU A 240 -5.73 30.29 24.09
C LEU A 240 -4.60 31.34 24.23
N SER A 241 -4.55 32.34 23.36
CA SER A 241 -3.59 33.44 23.43
C SER A 241 -3.74 34.24 24.73
N SER A 242 -4.96 34.46 25.20
CA SER A 242 -5.20 35.15 26.48
C SER A 242 -4.80 34.35 27.73
N TRP A 243 -4.52 33.04 27.58
CA TRP A 243 -4.15 32.13 28.66
C TRP A 243 -2.70 31.66 28.61
N ILE A 244 -1.89 32.17 27.68
CA ILE A 244 -0.50 31.72 27.48
C ILE A 244 0.39 31.95 28.71
N ASP A 245 0.12 32.99 29.49
CA ASP A 245 0.85 33.30 30.74
C ASP A 245 0.61 32.25 31.83
N ARG A 246 -0.47 31.48 31.72
CA ARG A 246 -0.94 30.55 32.76
C ARG A 246 -0.80 29.09 32.32
N ILE A 247 -0.96 28.82 31.04
CA ILE A 247 -0.93 27.46 30.48
C ILE A 247 0.12 27.46 29.35
N PRO A 248 1.18 26.64 29.44
CA PRO A 248 2.21 26.59 28.42
C PRO A 248 1.71 25.79 27.20
N ILE A 249 0.98 26.46 26.31
CA ILE A 249 0.33 25.86 25.14
C ILE A 249 1.26 25.94 23.92
N VAL A 250 1.40 24.83 23.22
CA VAL A 250 2.06 24.75 21.90
C VAL A 250 1.02 24.25 20.89
N LEU A 251 0.88 24.91 19.75
CA LEU A 251 -0.04 24.47 18.70
C LEU A 251 0.72 23.67 17.64
N LEU A 252 0.11 22.60 17.14
CA LEU A 252 0.61 21.85 15.99
C LEU A 252 -0.50 21.74 14.95
N PHE A 253 -0.27 22.30 13.76
CA PHE A 253 -1.21 22.22 12.65
C PHE A 253 -0.73 21.19 11.64
N GLY A 254 -1.53 20.15 11.44
CA GLY A 254 -1.44 19.27 10.29
C GLY A 254 -2.05 19.91 9.06
N ILE A 255 -1.24 20.04 8.01
CA ILE A 255 -1.61 20.72 6.76
C ILE A 255 -1.48 19.72 5.62
N SER A 256 -2.59 19.46 4.92
CA SER A 256 -2.60 18.55 3.77
C SER A 256 -2.17 19.26 2.49
N THR A 257 -2.48 20.55 2.34
CA THR A 257 -2.13 21.34 1.15
C THR A 257 -0.85 22.15 1.36
N SER A 258 -0.92 23.48 1.29
CA SER A 258 0.19 24.39 1.51
C SER A 258 -0.07 25.30 2.71
N VAL A 259 1.03 25.73 3.34
CA VAL A 259 0.98 26.68 4.47
C VAL A 259 0.32 28.00 4.06
N GLU A 260 0.52 28.44 2.81
CA GLU A 260 -0.05 29.68 2.27
C GLU A 260 -1.58 29.67 2.27
N ILE A 261 -2.20 28.52 1.93
CA ILE A 261 -3.66 28.38 1.93
C ILE A 261 -4.19 28.50 3.35
N LEU A 262 -3.50 27.88 4.32
CA LEU A 262 -3.88 27.99 5.73
C LEU A 262 -3.74 29.44 6.24
N GLU A 263 -2.63 30.11 5.94
CA GLU A 263 -2.38 31.50 6.33
C GLU A 263 -3.45 32.44 5.76
N SER A 264 -3.85 32.24 4.49
CA SER A 264 -4.86 33.07 3.83
C SER A 264 -6.24 33.03 4.49
N LYS A 265 -6.55 31.94 5.22
CA LYS A 265 -7.83 31.76 5.92
C LYS A 265 -7.84 32.39 7.30
N PHE A 266 -6.67 32.68 7.88
CA PHE A 266 -6.55 33.32 9.19
C PHE A 266 -6.58 34.85 9.09
N PRO A 267 -7.33 35.55 9.96
CA PRO A 267 -7.22 37.00 10.09
C PRO A 267 -5.82 37.40 10.56
N ARG A 268 -5.33 38.56 10.09
CA ARG A 268 -3.99 39.07 10.48
C ARG A 268 -3.80 39.24 11.98
N SER A 269 -4.87 39.49 12.74
CA SER A 269 -4.84 39.56 14.20
C SER A 269 -4.46 38.23 14.84
N ILE A 270 -4.93 37.11 14.29
CA ILE A 270 -4.60 35.76 14.76
C ILE A 270 -3.19 35.39 14.32
N VAL A 271 -2.84 35.65 13.07
CA VAL A 271 -1.47 35.38 12.58
C VAL A 271 -0.43 36.14 13.41
N GLY A 272 -0.72 37.38 13.81
CA GLY A 272 0.16 38.15 14.71
C GLY A 272 0.30 37.59 16.13
N SER A 273 -0.57 36.68 16.55
CA SER A 273 -0.49 35.98 17.84
C SER A 273 0.24 34.63 17.75
N LEU A 274 0.54 34.16 16.54
CA LEU A 274 1.18 32.86 16.28
C LEU A 274 2.63 33.09 15.83
N GLN A 275 3.54 32.28 16.35
CA GLN A 275 4.90 32.22 15.83
C GLN A 275 5.18 30.81 15.35
N GLY A 276 5.13 30.65 14.02
CA GLY A 276 5.22 29.37 13.34
C GLY A 276 6.64 28.94 12.99
N GLN A 277 6.96 27.66 13.18
CA GLN A 277 8.05 26.98 12.48
C GLN A 277 7.47 25.91 11.55
N HIS A 278 7.99 25.85 10.33
CA HIS A 278 7.54 24.91 9.29
C HIS A 278 8.36 23.63 9.31
N PHE A 279 7.68 22.48 9.22
CA PHE A 279 8.25 21.15 9.14
C PHE A 279 7.59 20.39 8.00
N GLU A 280 8.40 19.73 7.18
CA GLU A 280 7.91 18.94 6.05
C GLU A 280 8.07 17.46 6.35
N ILE A 281 6.98 16.70 6.22
CA ILE A 281 7.06 15.24 6.18
C ILE A 281 7.53 14.85 4.79
N HIS A 282 8.67 14.14 4.72
CA HIS A 282 9.28 13.70 3.47
C HIS A 282 8.31 12.90 2.59
N ASP A 283 8.56 12.93 1.27
CA ASP A 283 7.71 12.33 0.25
C ASP A 283 7.51 10.82 0.47
N ALA A 284 6.25 10.38 0.45
CA ALA A 284 5.86 8.98 0.57
C ALA A 284 6.50 8.09 -0.51
N GLY A 285 6.88 8.67 -1.66
CA GLY A 285 7.54 7.94 -2.74
C GLY A 285 8.85 7.27 -2.33
N ASP A 286 9.75 7.99 -1.65
CA ASP A 286 11.05 7.42 -1.23
C ASP A 286 10.85 6.35 -0.14
N ALA A 287 9.84 6.53 0.73
CA ALA A 287 9.48 5.54 1.73
C ALA A 287 8.98 4.24 1.08
N VAL A 288 8.12 4.32 0.07
CA VAL A 288 7.60 3.14 -0.66
C VAL A 288 8.72 2.43 -1.42
N ASP A 289 9.59 3.18 -2.09
CA ASP A 289 10.76 2.63 -2.80
C ASP A 289 11.69 1.87 -1.81
N ARG A 290 11.98 2.46 -0.65
CA ARG A 290 12.82 1.85 0.40
C ARG A 290 12.18 0.62 1.05
N ILE A 291 10.87 0.66 1.29
CA ILE A 291 10.10 -0.48 1.80
C ILE A 291 10.16 -1.63 0.79
N TYR A 292 9.88 -1.36 -0.49
CA TYR A 292 9.93 -2.38 -1.53
C TYR A 292 11.34 -2.97 -1.72
N GLU A 293 12.38 -2.14 -1.76
CA GLU A 293 13.77 -2.59 -1.82
C GLU A 293 14.08 -3.57 -0.67
N THR A 294 13.64 -3.23 0.55
CA THR A 294 13.87 -4.05 1.74
C THR A 294 13.11 -5.37 1.68
N LEU A 295 11.86 -5.36 1.21
CA LEU A 295 11.05 -6.58 1.05
C LEU A 295 11.72 -7.58 0.11
N GLN A 296 12.27 -7.10 -1.01
CA GLN A 296 12.83 -7.95 -2.06
C GLN A 296 14.30 -8.35 -1.82
N THR A 297 15.12 -7.50 -1.21
CA THR A 297 16.58 -7.69 -1.04
C THR A 297 16.95 -8.39 0.29
N SER A 298 15.97 -8.62 1.15
CA SER A 298 16.21 -9.21 2.48
C SER A 298 16.81 -10.63 2.40
N SER A 299 17.86 -10.90 3.20
CA SER A 299 18.56 -12.20 3.23
C SER A 299 17.66 -13.40 3.61
N ASN A 300 16.61 -13.13 4.38
CA ASN A 300 15.60 -14.11 4.81
C ASN A 300 14.38 -14.18 3.87
N THR A 301 14.38 -13.44 2.76
CA THR A 301 13.29 -13.49 1.79
C THR A 301 13.31 -14.83 1.06
N GLN A 302 12.18 -15.51 1.11
CA GLN A 302 11.92 -16.79 0.43
C GLN A 302 10.82 -16.67 -0.64
N LEU A 303 10.10 -15.54 -0.64
CA LEU A 303 9.00 -15.25 -1.54
C LEU A 303 9.17 -13.82 -2.06
N TRP A 304 9.16 -13.65 -3.38
CA TRP A 304 9.28 -12.38 -4.09
C TRP A 304 7.98 -12.03 -4.81
N LEU A 305 7.71 -10.73 -4.91
CA LEU A 305 6.59 -10.22 -5.71
C LEU A 305 7.00 -10.15 -7.17
N GLY A 306 6.15 -10.68 -8.05
CA GLY A 306 6.37 -10.73 -9.49
C GLY A 306 6.31 -9.37 -10.18
N PRO A 307 6.71 -9.31 -11.47
CA PRO A 307 6.85 -8.05 -12.19
C PRO A 307 5.51 -7.35 -12.45
N HIS A 308 4.44 -8.09 -12.82
CA HIS A 308 3.14 -7.48 -13.10
C HIS A 308 2.44 -7.00 -11.82
N LEU A 309 2.54 -7.79 -10.75
CA LEU A 309 2.03 -7.41 -9.44
C LEU A 309 2.75 -6.17 -8.90
N SER A 310 4.08 -6.19 -8.88
CA SER A 310 4.90 -5.08 -8.38
C SER A 310 4.63 -3.81 -9.18
N ARG A 311 4.56 -3.89 -10.51
CA ARG A 311 4.18 -2.75 -11.36
C ARG A 311 2.80 -2.20 -10.98
N SER A 312 1.81 -3.08 -10.77
CA SER A 312 0.47 -2.66 -10.38
C SER A 312 0.42 -2.01 -8.99
N LEU A 313 1.28 -2.43 -8.05
CA LEU A 313 1.39 -1.81 -6.72
C LEU A 313 2.00 -0.41 -6.82
N PHE A 314 3.07 -0.24 -7.61
CA PHE A 314 3.72 1.05 -7.81
C PHE A 314 2.90 2.04 -8.64
N GLU A 315 2.20 1.57 -9.69
CA GLU A 315 1.24 2.40 -10.42
C GLU A 315 0.17 2.92 -9.45
N ARG A 316 -0.34 2.07 -8.56
CA ARG A 316 -1.36 2.47 -7.60
C ARG A 316 -0.84 3.43 -6.53
N SER A 317 0.34 3.19 -5.97
CA SER A 317 0.90 4.08 -4.94
C SER A 317 1.12 5.49 -5.49
N ARG A 318 1.54 5.60 -6.76
CA ARG A 318 1.76 6.87 -7.45
C ARG A 318 0.46 7.55 -7.89
N ASP A 319 -0.49 6.81 -8.46
CA ASP A 319 -1.71 7.38 -9.03
C ASP A 319 -2.75 7.78 -7.97
N TYR A 320 -2.77 7.09 -6.82
CA TYR A 320 -3.79 7.29 -5.77
C TYR A 320 -3.25 7.96 -4.49
N PHE A 321 -2.03 8.51 -4.51
CA PHE A 321 -1.37 9.13 -3.34
C PHE A 321 -1.46 8.25 -2.09
N GLN A 322 -1.15 6.96 -2.23
CA GLN A 322 -1.30 6.01 -1.12
C GLN A 322 -0.25 6.22 -0.05
N SER A 323 -0.63 6.04 1.20
CA SER A 323 0.33 6.04 2.29
C SER A 323 1.21 4.79 2.24
N PRO A 324 2.45 4.85 2.75
CA PRO A 324 3.31 3.67 2.80
C PRO A 324 2.69 2.52 3.62
N GLU A 325 1.84 2.81 4.61
CA GLU A 325 1.12 1.77 5.35
C GLU A 325 0.06 1.05 4.52
N GLU A 326 -0.59 1.73 3.57
CA GLU A 326 -1.48 1.08 2.60
C GLU A 326 -0.69 0.15 1.69
N PHE A 327 0.47 0.60 1.20
CA PHE A 327 1.38 -0.25 0.42
C PHE A 327 1.79 -1.52 1.19
N ILE A 328 2.10 -1.40 2.48
CA ILE A 328 2.39 -2.56 3.35
C ILE A 328 1.16 -3.49 3.46
N ARG A 329 -0.06 -2.95 3.60
CA ARG A 329 -1.30 -3.76 3.64
C ARG A 329 -1.53 -4.51 2.33
N GLU A 330 -1.25 -3.88 1.21
CA GLU A 330 -1.41 -4.47 -0.11
C GLU A 330 -0.37 -5.56 -0.37
N ALA A 331 0.89 -5.33 0.02
CA ALA A 331 1.92 -6.35 0.02
C ALA A 331 1.54 -7.53 0.94
N LYS A 332 0.98 -7.25 2.13
CA LYS A 332 0.47 -8.28 3.06
C LYS A 332 -0.59 -9.14 2.41
N TYR A 333 -1.55 -8.51 1.74
CA TYR A 333 -2.64 -9.22 1.06
C TYR A 333 -2.13 -10.06 -0.11
N ALA A 334 -1.12 -9.58 -0.85
CA ALA A 334 -0.45 -10.36 -1.88
C ALA A 334 0.24 -11.61 -1.29
N TYR A 335 1.04 -11.45 -0.22
CA TYR A 335 1.65 -12.58 0.50
C TYR A 335 0.59 -13.56 0.98
N MET A 336 -0.46 -13.06 1.64
CA MET A 336 -1.56 -13.89 2.12
C MET A 336 -2.21 -14.68 0.98
N SER A 337 -2.45 -14.05 -0.17
CA SER A 337 -3.08 -14.67 -1.32
C SER A 337 -2.23 -15.82 -1.90
N HIS A 338 -0.90 -15.67 -1.92
CA HIS A 338 0.01 -16.74 -2.32
C HIS A 338 -0.14 -17.97 -1.41
N PHE A 339 -0.03 -17.81 -0.09
CA PHE A 339 -0.16 -18.93 0.85
C PHE A 339 -1.58 -19.48 0.94
N PHE A 340 -2.60 -18.66 0.68
CA PHE A 340 -4.00 -19.07 0.71
C PHE A 340 -4.39 -19.92 -0.49
N ALA A 341 -3.97 -19.53 -1.71
CA ALA A 341 -4.39 -20.18 -2.96
C ALA A 341 -3.43 -21.26 -3.48
N ASN A 342 -2.14 -21.21 -3.11
CA ASN A 342 -1.14 -22.14 -3.63
C ASN A 342 -0.81 -23.25 -2.60
N PRO A 343 -1.10 -24.54 -2.90
CA PRO A 343 -0.74 -25.64 -2.01
C PRO A 343 0.79 -25.87 -1.95
N LEU A 344 1.52 -25.50 -3.01
CA LEU A 344 2.97 -25.67 -3.09
C LEU A 344 3.75 -24.70 -2.20
N SER A 345 3.08 -23.69 -1.64
CA SER A 345 3.67 -22.77 -0.66
C SER A 345 4.18 -23.49 0.59
N VAL A 346 3.71 -24.71 0.87
CA VAL A 346 4.25 -25.61 1.90
C VAL A 346 5.75 -25.87 1.71
N LEU A 347 6.25 -25.92 0.47
CA LEU A 347 7.67 -26.17 0.18
C LEU A 347 8.59 -25.06 0.69
N LEU A 348 8.05 -23.88 0.98
CA LEU A 348 8.80 -22.79 1.65
C LEU A 348 9.02 -23.08 3.14
N SER A 349 8.24 -23.99 3.73
CA SER A 349 8.55 -24.60 5.02
C SER A 349 9.58 -25.69 4.81
N GLN A 350 10.62 -25.73 5.64
CA GLN A 350 11.77 -26.66 5.54
C GLN A 350 11.39 -28.16 5.73
N THR A 351 10.09 -28.48 5.73
CA THR A 351 9.54 -29.82 5.92
C THR A 351 8.77 -30.20 4.66
N ALA A 352 9.42 -30.97 3.78
CA ALA A 352 8.76 -31.58 2.63
C ALA A 352 7.87 -32.74 3.12
N SER A 353 6.55 -32.58 3.04
CA SER A 353 5.62 -33.68 3.30
C SER A 353 5.44 -34.51 2.03
N GLN A 354 5.55 -35.83 2.15
CA GLN A 354 5.36 -36.79 1.07
C GLN A 354 3.84 -37.01 0.83
N GLN A 355 3.16 -36.01 0.27
CA GLN A 355 1.79 -36.17 -0.20
C GLN A 355 1.77 -36.35 -1.72
N LYS A 356 1.08 -37.39 -2.20
CA LYS A 356 0.97 -37.71 -3.63
C LYS A 356 0.34 -36.57 -4.42
N GLU A 357 -0.70 -35.97 -3.89
CA GLU A 357 -1.40 -34.85 -4.54
C GLU A 357 -0.52 -33.59 -4.66
N LEU A 358 0.43 -33.37 -3.72
CA LEU A 358 1.43 -32.30 -3.85
C LEU A 358 2.43 -32.61 -4.98
N CYS A 359 2.91 -33.84 -5.08
CA CYS A 359 3.77 -34.27 -6.18
C CYS A 359 3.07 -34.14 -7.54
N GLU A 360 1.79 -34.48 -7.64
CA GLU A 360 0.99 -34.26 -8.85
C GLU A 360 0.82 -32.77 -9.16
N ALA A 361 0.61 -31.92 -8.15
CA ALA A 361 0.56 -30.47 -8.33
C ALA A 361 1.89 -29.91 -8.87
N ILE A 362 3.05 -30.40 -8.39
CA ILE A 362 4.37 -30.06 -8.92
C ILE A 362 4.50 -30.47 -10.39
N ARG A 363 4.11 -31.70 -10.74
CA ARG A 363 4.16 -32.21 -12.12
C ARG A 363 3.28 -31.41 -13.10
N ASN A 364 2.22 -30.77 -12.59
CA ASN A 364 1.33 -29.95 -13.40
C ASN A 364 1.83 -28.51 -13.65
N LEU A 365 2.92 -28.09 -13.02
CA LEU A 365 3.51 -26.76 -13.23
C LEU A 365 4.05 -26.60 -14.66
N ALA A 366 3.92 -25.38 -15.20
CA ALA A 366 4.48 -25.04 -16.50
C ALA A 366 6.02 -25.05 -16.46
N SER A 367 6.63 -24.57 -15.37
CA SER A 367 8.08 -24.65 -15.18
C SER A 367 8.61 -26.09 -15.21
N PHE A 368 7.88 -27.04 -14.61
CA PHE A 368 8.28 -28.44 -14.58
C PHE A 368 8.27 -29.05 -15.97
N ARG A 369 7.24 -28.75 -16.77
CA ARG A 369 7.16 -29.22 -18.16
C ARG A 369 8.32 -28.70 -19.00
N ARG A 370 8.64 -27.40 -18.89
CA ARG A 370 9.80 -26.80 -19.58
C ARG A 370 11.11 -27.44 -19.16
N PHE A 371 11.31 -27.66 -17.86
CA PHE A 371 12.51 -28.32 -17.35
C PHE A 371 12.65 -29.75 -17.89
N CYS A 372 11.55 -30.51 -17.96
CA CYS A 372 11.57 -31.83 -18.59
C CYS A 372 11.87 -31.77 -20.09
N GLU A 373 11.35 -30.78 -20.82
CA GLU A 373 11.67 -30.56 -22.25
C GLU A 373 13.16 -30.25 -22.44
N GLU A 374 13.75 -29.37 -21.61
CA GLU A 374 15.18 -29.06 -21.64
C GLU A 374 16.06 -30.29 -21.33
N LEU A 375 15.66 -31.13 -20.38
CA LEU A 375 16.36 -32.39 -20.08
C LEU A 375 16.24 -33.40 -21.22
N LEU A 376 15.11 -33.42 -21.94
CA LEU A 376 14.95 -34.27 -23.13
C LEU A 376 15.85 -33.80 -24.28
N ASP A 377 15.97 -32.48 -24.48
CA ASP A 377 16.90 -31.90 -25.46
C ASP A 377 18.37 -32.24 -25.14
N GLN A 378 18.70 -32.39 -23.85
CA GLN A 378 19.99 -32.85 -23.35
C GLN A 378 20.19 -34.38 -23.43
N ASN A 379 19.20 -35.14 -23.91
CA ASN A 379 19.14 -36.61 -23.98
C ASN A 379 19.08 -37.36 -22.62
N ASP A 380 18.74 -36.68 -21.53
CA ASP A 380 18.64 -37.25 -20.17
C ASP A 380 17.28 -37.92 -19.90
N THR A 381 16.91 -38.87 -20.76
CA THR A 381 15.62 -39.58 -20.71
C THR A 381 15.39 -40.39 -19.43
N SER A 382 16.47 -40.87 -18.78
CA SER A 382 16.41 -41.63 -17.53
C SER A 382 16.00 -40.74 -16.34
N ARG A 383 16.52 -39.51 -16.29
CA ARG A 383 16.21 -38.54 -15.22
C ARG A 383 14.77 -38.05 -15.34
N VAL A 384 14.29 -37.78 -16.56
CA VAL A 384 12.89 -37.40 -16.80
C VAL A 384 11.93 -38.51 -16.36
N ARG A 385 12.22 -39.77 -16.70
CA ARG A 385 11.40 -40.90 -16.23
C ARG A 385 11.41 -41.02 -14.71
N SER A 386 12.57 -40.84 -14.07
CA SER A 386 12.66 -40.83 -12.62
C SER A 386 11.77 -39.74 -11.98
N LEU A 387 11.73 -38.53 -12.54
CA LEU A 387 10.92 -37.42 -12.00
C LEU A 387 9.40 -37.64 -12.17
N LEU A 388 9.01 -38.38 -13.21
CA LEU A 388 7.61 -38.71 -13.48
C LEU A 388 7.09 -39.87 -12.64
N ASP A 389 7.92 -40.90 -12.40
CA ASP A 389 7.50 -42.14 -11.75
C ASP A 389 7.81 -42.17 -10.24
N ASP A 390 8.88 -41.51 -9.79
CA ASP A 390 9.33 -41.54 -8.39
C ASP A 390 9.07 -40.20 -7.67
N ASP A 391 8.20 -40.24 -6.67
CA ASP A 391 7.82 -39.10 -5.85
C ASP A 391 8.98 -38.62 -4.92
N GLU A 392 9.85 -39.53 -4.46
CA GLU A 392 10.97 -39.16 -3.57
C GLU A 392 12.09 -38.46 -4.32
N ALA A 393 12.42 -38.97 -5.51
CA ALA A 393 13.37 -38.32 -6.41
C ALA A 393 12.88 -36.92 -6.82
N LEU A 394 11.59 -36.79 -7.14
CA LEU A 394 10.97 -35.51 -7.46
C LEU A 394 11.11 -34.51 -6.30
N LEU A 395 10.77 -34.91 -5.07
CA LEU A 395 10.85 -34.02 -3.92
C LEU A 395 12.28 -33.55 -3.65
N LYS A 396 13.26 -34.46 -3.72
CA LYS A 396 14.67 -34.09 -3.54
C LYS A 396 15.16 -33.10 -4.60
N GLU A 397 14.81 -33.33 -5.87
CA GLU A 397 15.14 -32.41 -6.95
C GLU A 397 14.45 -31.06 -6.75
N THR A 398 13.18 -31.06 -6.32
CA THR A 398 12.43 -29.81 -6.09
C THR A 398 13.00 -28.98 -4.95
N THR A 399 13.47 -29.60 -3.86
CA THR A 399 14.13 -28.88 -2.77
C THR A 399 15.44 -28.25 -3.21
N GLN A 400 16.25 -28.98 -4.00
CA GLN A 400 17.52 -28.46 -4.53
C GLN A 400 17.30 -27.32 -5.52
N ALA A 401 16.32 -27.49 -6.41
CA ALA A 401 15.94 -26.45 -7.36
C ALA A 401 15.39 -25.20 -6.68
N LEU A 402 14.60 -25.37 -5.61
CA LEU A 402 14.08 -24.26 -4.82
C LEU A 402 15.21 -23.47 -4.12
N GLU A 403 16.17 -24.16 -3.51
CA GLU A 403 17.34 -23.52 -2.89
C GLU A 403 18.18 -22.78 -3.93
N LEU A 404 18.42 -23.39 -5.09
CA LEU A 404 19.16 -22.78 -6.19
C LEU A 404 18.43 -21.56 -6.75
N GLY A 405 17.13 -21.66 -6.99
CA GLY A 405 16.29 -20.55 -7.46
C GLY A 405 16.24 -19.40 -6.46
N GLN A 406 16.10 -19.69 -5.16
CA GLN A 406 16.15 -18.67 -4.10
C GLN A 406 17.52 -17.99 -4.02
N SER A 407 18.61 -18.74 -4.19
CA SER A 407 19.96 -18.18 -4.23
C SER A 407 20.15 -17.24 -5.42
N GLN A 408 19.74 -17.68 -6.62
CA GLN A 408 19.80 -16.87 -7.84
C GLN A 408 18.96 -15.59 -7.72
N MET A 409 17.77 -15.66 -7.11
CA MET A 409 16.95 -14.48 -6.85
C MET A 409 17.63 -13.50 -5.88
N LYS A 410 18.30 -13.98 -4.84
CA LYS A 410 19.08 -13.11 -3.95
C LYS A 410 20.23 -12.43 -4.70
N THR A 411 20.97 -13.19 -5.51
CA THR A 411 22.02 -12.64 -6.38
C THR A 411 21.47 -11.57 -7.32
N LEU A 412 20.32 -11.83 -7.98
CA LEU A 412 19.65 -10.86 -8.86
C LEU A 412 19.39 -9.51 -8.16
N PHE A 413 18.79 -9.53 -6.97
CA PHE A 413 18.46 -8.31 -6.24
C PHE A 413 19.70 -7.61 -5.68
N ASN A 414 20.68 -8.36 -5.18
CA ASN A 414 21.96 -7.80 -4.72
C ASN A 414 22.71 -7.13 -5.87
N THR A 415 22.80 -7.79 -7.04
CA THR A 415 23.41 -7.23 -8.24
C THR A 415 22.65 -5.99 -8.72
N THR A 416 21.32 -5.98 -8.64
CA THR A 416 20.51 -4.79 -8.98
C THR A 416 20.81 -3.61 -8.04
N LYS A 417 20.96 -3.86 -6.74
CA LYS A 417 21.37 -2.84 -5.74
C LYS A 417 22.78 -2.33 -6.00
N LEU A 418 23.69 -3.21 -6.39
CA LEU A 418 25.05 -2.86 -6.79
C LEU A 418 25.04 -1.96 -8.04
N ILE A 419 24.27 -2.31 -9.07
CA ILE A 419 24.07 -1.47 -10.27
C ILE A 419 23.55 -0.08 -9.87
N GLN A 420 22.56 -0.01 -8.97
CA GLN A 420 22.03 1.27 -8.49
C GLN A 420 23.11 2.12 -7.82
N THR A 421 23.94 1.51 -6.97
CA THR A 421 25.01 2.22 -6.25
C THR A 421 26.09 2.71 -7.21
N VAL A 422 26.47 1.88 -8.19
CA VAL A 422 27.40 2.25 -9.27
C VAL A 422 26.83 3.38 -10.13
N GLN A 423 25.54 3.35 -10.49
CA GLN A 423 24.89 4.44 -11.22
C GLN A 423 24.87 5.75 -10.43
N GLY A 424 24.74 5.68 -9.10
CA GLY A 424 24.83 6.83 -8.20
C GLY A 424 26.21 7.49 -8.24
N VAL A 425 27.29 6.68 -8.17
CA VAL A 425 28.67 7.16 -8.28
C VAL A 425 28.95 7.79 -9.65
N LEU A 426 28.40 7.21 -10.72
CA LEU A 426 28.59 7.68 -12.10
C LEU A 426 27.76 8.93 -12.47
N GLN A 427 27.02 9.51 -11.52
CA GLN A 427 26.20 10.73 -11.67
C GLN A 427 25.42 10.75 -12.99
N ALA A 428 24.65 9.69 -13.27
CA ALA A 428 23.85 9.64 -14.49
C ALA A 428 22.84 10.81 -14.51
N SER A 429 22.84 11.61 -15.59
CA SER A 429 22.00 12.82 -15.74
C SER A 429 20.49 12.55 -15.62
N LYS A 430 20.07 11.29 -15.67
CA LYS A 430 18.76 10.77 -15.26
C LYS A 430 19.00 9.41 -14.58
N PRO A 431 19.12 9.33 -13.24
CA PRO A 431 19.10 8.01 -12.60
C PRO A 431 17.77 7.36 -12.95
N SER A 432 17.80 6.11 -13.42
CA SER A 432 16.56 5.33 -13.49
C SER A 432 15.99 5.26 -12.07
N SER A 433 14.68 5.42 -11.89
CA SER A 433 14.09 5.28 -10.55
C SER A 433 14.50 3.91 -9.97
N ARG A 434 14.82 3.85 -8.67
CA ARG A 434 15.21 2.61 -7.98
C ARG A 434 14.22 1.49 -8.31
N THR A 435 12.95 1.83 -8.19
CA THR A 435 11.80 0.99 -8.54
C THR A 435 11.82 0.50 -9.98
N GLU A 436 12.17 1.35 -10.95
CA GLU A 436 12.23 0.95 -12.35
C GLU A 436 13.34 -0.07 -12.61
N LEU A 437 14.49 0.06 -11.95
CA LEU A 437 15.59 -0.92 -12.04
C LEU A 437 15.16 -2.27 -11.48
N PHE A 438 14.55 -2.30 -10.29
CA PHE A 438 14.05 -3.54 -9.70
C PHE A 438 12.93 -4.18 -10.53
N LEU A 439 12.01 -3.39 -11.07
CA LEU A 439 10.94 -3.91 -11.94
C LEU A 439 11.50 -4.52 -13.23
N ARG A 440 12.52 -3.90 -13.83
CA ARG A 440 13.20 -4.44 -15.02
C ARG A 440 14.06 -5.67 -14.71
N ALA A 441 14.67 -5.73 -13.52
CA ALA A 441 15.42 -6.90 -13.07
C ALA A 441 14.50 -8.13 -13.00
N ILE A 442 13.34 -7.96 -12.36
CA ILE A 442 12.37 -9.04 -12.18
C ILE A 442 11.71 -9.44 -13.51
N SER A 443 11.53 -8.50 -14.46
CA SER A 443 11.00 -8.84 -15.79
C SER A 443 12.02 -9.52 -16.71
N GLY A 444 13.31 -9.53 -16.34
CA GLY A 444 14.39 -10.07 -17.17
C GLY A 444 14.88 -9.12 -18.26
N ASP A 445 14.38 -7.88 -18.31
CA ASP A 445 14.73 -6.89 -19.36
C ASP A 445 15.91 -5.98 -18.97
N LEU A 446 16.53 -6.21 -17.80
CA LEU A 446 17.54 -5.30 -17.27
C LEU A 446 18.85 -5.35 -18.07
N LEU A 447 19.28 -6.53 -18.51
CA LEU A 447 20.51 -6.73 -19.31
C LEU A 447 20.48 -5.93 -20.61
N ASP A 448 19.38 -6.04 -21.36
CA ASP A 448 19.19 -5.34 -22.63
C ASP A 448 18.78 -3.87 -22.46
N SER A 449 18.76 -3.36 -21.23
CA SER A 449 18.29 -2.01 -20.96
C SER A 449 19.32 -0.95 -21.35
N PRO A 450 18.88 0.21 -21.89
CA PRO A 450 19.78 1.33 -22.18
C PRO A 450 20.44 1.90 -20.92
N SER A 451 19.94 1.55 -19.73
CA SER A 451 20.52 1.93 -18.44
C SER A 451 21.83 1.17 -18.17
N ILE A 452 21.92 -0.12 -18.51
CA ILE A 452 23.16 -0.89 -18.39
C ILE A 452 24.16 -0.50 -19.49
N GLU A 453 23.73 -0.41 -20.75
CA GLU A 453 24.62 0.07 -21.83
C GLU A 453 25.14 1.50 -21.54
N GLY A 454 24.27 2.36 -21.02
CA GLY A 454 24.63 3.71 -20.56
C GLY A 454 25.61 3.70 -19.39
N MET A 455 25.49 2.74 -18.47
CA MET A 455 26.41 2.59 -17.34
C MET A 455 27.78 2.06 -17.80
N LEU A 456 27.82 0.96 -18.56
CA LEU A 456 29.06 0.39 -19.08
C LEU A 456 29.81 1.39 -19.96
N SER A 457 29.08 2.12 -20.83
CA SER A 457 29.67 3.18 -21.66
C SER A 457 30.11 4.43 -20.89
N ARG A 458 29.67 4.61 -19.64
CA ARG A 458 30.19 5.64 -18.73
C ARG A 458 31.43 5.16 -18.01
N ILE A 459 31.44 3.90 -17.54
CA ILE A 459 32.62 3.27 -16.93
C ILE A 459 33.81 3.31 -17.89
N THR A 460 33.60 2.99 -19.17
CA THR A 460 34.65 3.09 -20.20
C THR A 460 35.15 4.52 -20.44
N LYS A 461 34.39 5.54 -20.04
CA LYS A 461 34.71 6.98 -20.19
C LYS A 461 35.14 7.63 -18.87
N SER A 462 35.22 6.88 -17.77
CA SER A 462 35.50 7.41 -16.44
C SER A 462 36.97 7.75 -16.23
N ASP A 463 37.20 8.82 -15.47
CA ASP A 463 38.51 9.19 -14.92
C ASP A 463 38.92 8.22 -13.79
N SER A 464 40.22 8.12 -13.50
CA SER A 464 40.76 7.19 -12.48
C SER A 464 40.13 7.31 -11.11
N ASP A 465 39.74 8.53 -10.70
CA ASP A 465 39.19 8.78 -9.37
C ASP A 465 37.76 8.22 -9.26
N VAL A 466 36.98 8.33 -10.34
CA VAL A 466 35.63 7.76 -10.42
C VAL A 466 35.71 6.24 -10.51
N PHE A 467 36.67 5.71 -11.26
CA PHE A 467 36.89 4.27 -11.35
C PHE A 467 37.35 3.67 -10.01
N ALA A 468 38.21 4.37 -9.25
CA ALA A 468 38.58 3.98 -7.89
C ALA A 468 37.36 3.92 -6.94
N GLN A 469 36.44 4.90 -7.05
CA GLN A 469 35.19 4.90 -6.28
C GLN A 469 34.25 3.75 -6.69
N VAL A 470 34.19 3.40 -7.98
CA VAL A 470 33.43 2.22 -8.43
C VAL A 470 34.04 0.94 -7.84
N LEU A 471 35.37 0.80 -7.87
CA LEU A 471 36.04 -0.36 -7.27
C LEU A 471 35.88 -0.44 -5.75
N SER A 472 35.80 0.68 -5.03
CA SER A 472 35.53 0.65 -3.59
C SER A 472 34.11 0.18 -3.29
N VAL A 473 33.11 0.63 -4.05
CA VAL A 473 31.72 0.18 -3.91
C VAL A 473 31.57 -1.32 -4.18
N LEU A 474 32.30 -1.84 -5.17
CA LEU A 474 32.30 -3.27 -5.49
C LEU A 474 32.97 -4.13 -4.41
N LYS A 475 33.93 -3.56 -3.65
CA LYS A 475 34.60 -4.23 -2.54
C LYS A 475 33.74 -4.30 -1.28
N ASP A 476 32.93 -3.26 -1.04
CA ASP A 476 32.02 -3.20 0.10
C ASP A 476 30.75 -4.07 -0.09
N SER A 477 30.56 -4.63 -1.28
CA SER A 477 29.45 -5.54 -1.57
C SER A 477 29.80 -6.97 -1.14
N ASP A 478 28.93 -7.61 -0.37
CA ASP A 478 29.14 -8.97 0.20
C ASP A 478 29.31 -10.08 -0.87
N ASP A 479 28.81 -9.85 -2.08
CA ASP A 479 29.02 -10.74 -3.23
C ASP A 479 30.33 -10.36 -3.94
N ASN A 480 31.34 -11.22 -3.86
CA ASN A 480 32.57 -11.15 -4.64
C ASN A 480 32.28 -11.42 -6.13
N VAL A 481 31.57 -10.51 -6.78
CA VAL A 481 31.11 -10.61 -8.19
C VAL A 481 32.30 -10.60 -9.16
N ILE A 482 33.42 -9.98 -8.78
CA ILE A 482 34.69 -9.91 -9.53
C ILE A 482 35.85 -9.99 -8.53
N GLY A 483 37.03 -10.46 -8.95
CA GLY A 483 38.29 -10.29 -8.20
C GLY A 483 38.76 -8.82 -8.13
N VAL A 484 38.00 -7.97 -7.42
CA VAL A 484 38.20 -6.51 -7.31
C VAL A 484 39.61 -6.14 -6.86
N GLU A 485 40.25 -6.98 -6.03
CA GLU A 485 41.61 -6.79 -5.50
C GLU A 485 42.70 -6.73 -6.60
N GLN A 486 42.52 -7.46 -7.71
CA GLN A 486 43.47 -7.46 -8.83
C GLN A 486 43.40 -6.15 -9.62
N TYR A 487 42.20 -5.59 -9.78
CA TYR A 487 42.00 -4.32 -10.45
C TYR A 487 42.43 -3.13 -9.59
N GLN A 488 42.20 -3.18 -8.27
CA GLN A 488 42.68 -2.17 -7.32
C GLN A 488 44.21 -2.10 -7.30
N SER A 489 44.90 -3.24 -7.16
CA SER A 489 46.37 -3.29 -7.16
C SER A 489 46.97 -2.85 -8.50
N THR A 490 46.32 -3.18 -9.61
CA THR A 490 46.75 -2.71 -10.94
C THR A 490 46.54 -1.20 -11.09
N LEU A 491 45.40 -0.66 -10.61
CA LEU A 491 45.14 0.78 -10.61
C LEU A 491 46.13 1.55 -9.73
N GLU A 492 46.45 1.04 -8.54
CA GLU A 492 47.44 1.62 -7.62
C GLU A 492 48.86 1.61 -8.22
N SER A 493 49.23 0.54 -8.96
CA SER A 493 50.51 0.49 -9.67
C SER A 493 50.60 1.51 -10.82
N LEU A 494 49.50 1.76 -11.53
CA LEU A 494 49.42 2.79 -12.57
C LEU A 494 49.46 4.21 -11.97
N LEU A 495 48.79 4.45 -10.85
CA LEU A 495 48.78 5.74 -10.15
C LEU A 495 50.14 6.07 -9.50
N SER A 496 50.81 5.09 -8.90
CA SER A 496 52.17 5.28 -8.34
C SER A 496 53.22 5.54 -9.42
N THR A 497 53.07 4.93 -10.60
CA THR A 497 53.93 5.20 -11.77
C THR A 497 53.72 6.62 -12.33
N GLN A 498 52.51 7.17 -12.23
CA GLN A 498 52.18 8.56 -12.61
C GLN A 498 52.71 9.61 -11.62
N GLN A 499 52.67 9.34 -10.31
CA GLN A 499 53.21 10.27 -9.30
C GLN A 499 54.70 10.58 -9.52
N ASN A 500 55.45 9.61 -10.05
CA ASN A 500 56.86 9.78 -10.43
C ASN A 500 57.06 10.71 -11.66
N SER A 501 56.02 11.01 -12.45
CA SER A 501 56.09 11.78 -13.70
C SER A 501 55.59 13.24 -13.62
N LYS A 502 55.32 13.79 -12.42
CA LYS A 502 54.95 15.22 -12.18
C LYS A 502 53.74 15.74 -12.99
N LYS A 503 52.69 14.93 -13.18
CA LYS A 503 51.35 15.42 -13.56
C LYS A 503 50.35 14.91 -12.53
N ASN A 504 49.76 15.81 -11.76
CA ASN A 504 48.80 15.48 -10.70
C ASN A 504 47.36 15.44 -11.25
N SER A 505 47.19 15.02 -12.51
CA SER A 505 45.90 14.93 -13.19
C SER A 505 45.43 13.48 -13.21
N PRO A 506 44.15 13.18 -13.01
CA PRO A 506 43.64 11.81 -13.07
C PRO A 506 43.91 11.19 -14.45
N LEU A 507 44.16 9.88 -14.48
CA LEU A 507 44.27 9.11 -15.73
C LEU A 507 42.92 9.13 -16.45
N ARG A 508 42.94 9.31 -17.77
CA ARG A 508 41.73 9.46 -18.56
C ARG A 508 41.70 8.49 -19.72
N SER A 509 40.57 7.82 -19.87
CA SER A 509 40.33 6.90 -20.99
C SER A 509 40.41 7.63 -22.35
N LYS A 510 40.79 6.89 -23.40
CA LYS A 510 40.68 7.34 -24.80
C LYS A 510 39.27 7.82 -25.17
N HIS A 511 38.26 7.31 -24.48
CA HIS A 511 36.85 7.58 -24.76
C HIS A 511 36.30 8.81 -24.05
N ASP A 512 37.09 9.49 -23.21
CA ASP A 512 36.66 10.73 -22.55
C ASP A 512 36.44 11.87 -23.54
N THR A 513 35.34 12.59 -23.34
CA THR A 513 34.93 13.76 -24.10
C THR A 513 35.95 14.90 -24.07
N GLN A 514 36.77 15.03 -23.01
CA GLN A 514 37.77 16.10 -22.89
C GLN A 514 39.08 15.82 -23.67
N ASN A 515 39.26 14.58 -24.16
CA ASN A 515 40.33 14.20 -25.09
C ASN A 515 39.99 14.47 -26.57
N SER A 516 38.76 14.91 -26.85
CA SER A 516 38.30 15.36 -28.17
C SER A 516 38.22 16.90 -28.23
N THR A 517 39.06 17.53 -29.03
CA THR A 517 38.95 18.97 -29.33
C THR A 517 38.17 19.19 -30.62
N LEU A 518 37.17 20.07 -30.58
CA LEU A 518 36.43 20.55 -31.75
C LEU A 518 37.29 21.55 -32.51
N SER A 519 37.74 21.21 -33.71
CA SER A 519 38.45 22.15 -34.59
C SER A 519 37.44 22.75 -35.58
N THR A 520 37.20 24.06 -35.50
CA THR A 520 36.42 24.80 -36.50
C THR A 520 37.30 25.13 -37.71
N THR A 521 37.07 24.49 -38.85
CA THR A 521 37.63 24.94 -40.13
C THR A 521 36.65 25.89 -40.81
N THR A 522 37.01 27.18 -40.89
CA THR A 522 36.28 28.16 -41.69
C THR A 522 36.66 28.02 -43.16
N VAL A 523 35.75 27.53 -44.00
CA VAL A 523 35.91 27.54 -45.46
C VAL A 523 35.48 28.90 -46.00
N THR A 524 36.43 29.69 -46.52
CA THR A 524 36.15 30.93 -47.24
C THR A 524 35.42 30.59 -48.55
N LYS A 525 34.23 31.18 -48.74
CA LYS A 525 33.27 31.02 -49.86
C LYS A 525 32.25 29.87 -49.76
N SER A 526 31.69 29.64 -48.58
CA SER A 526 30.24 29.46 -48.35
C SER A 526 30.05 29.06 -46.90
N ARG A 527 29.06 29.63 -46.23
CA ARG A 527 28.87 29.58 -44.79
C ARG A 527 28.37 28.21 -44.33
N VAL A 528 29.24 27.20 -44.36
CA VAL A 528 29.04 25.88 -43.75
C VAL A 528 30.19 25.63 -42.78
N VAL A 529 29.88 25.53 -41.49
CA VAL A 529 30.84 25.19 -40.44
C VAL A 529 30.76 23.68 -40.25
N ASN A 530 31.76 22.94 -40.73
CA ASN A 530 31.89 21.52 -40.43
C ASN A 530 32.74 21.36 -39.16
N LEU A 531 32.12 20.87 -38.09
CA LEU A 531 32.78 20.53 -36.84
C LEU A 531 33.35 19.12 -36.94
N THR A 532 34.67 18.99 -37.09
CA THR A 532 35.35 17.69 -37.02
C THR A 532 36.00 17.52 -35.64
N LYS A 533 35.72 16.39 -34.99
CA LYS A 533 36.34 15.99 -33.71
C LYS A 533 37.76 15.50 -34.00
N VAL A 534 38.78 16.18 -33.45
CA VAL A 534 40.18 15.71 -33.51
C VAL A 534 40.55 15.18 -32.12
N GLN A 535 41.01 13.93 -32.05
CA GLN A 535 41.48 13.29 -30.80
C GLN A 535 42.93 13.71 -30.51
N LYS A 536 43.25 14.05 -29.24
CA LYS A 536 44.63 14.35 -28.81
C LYS A 536 45.51 13.09 -28.86
N GLN A 537 46.84 13.25 -29.01
CA GLN A 537 47.80 12.16 -28.83
C GLN A 537 47.74 11.65 -27.38
N VAL A 538 47.20 10.45 -27.22
CA VAL A 538 46.98 9.77 -25.93
C VAL A 538 48.32 9.27 -25.38
N SER A 539 48.57 9.42 -24.07
CA SER A 539 49.82 8.96 -23.46
C SER A 539 49.86 7.43 -23.35
N VAL A 540 51.05 6.82 -23.24
CA VAL A 540 51.19 5.36 -23.09
C VAL A 540 50.45 4.82 -21.87
N GLN A 541 50.41 5.60 -20.79
CA GLN A 541 49.72 5.23 -19.54
C GLN A 541 48.19 5.31 -19.66
N ASP A 542 47.67 6.22 -20.48
CA ASP A 542 46.23 6.30 -20.78
C ASP A 542 45.77 5.12 -21.68
N VAL A 543 46.68 4.55 -22.49
CA VAL A 543 46.41 3.32 -23.26
C VAL A 543 46.27 2.12 -22.33
N GLU A 544 47.24 1.91 -21.43
CA GLU A 544 47.20 0.81 -20.45
C GLU A 544 45.99 0.92 -19.50
N TYR A 545 45.61 2.15 -19.13
CA TYR A 545 44.39 2.40 -18.36
C TYR A 545 43.11 2.08 -19.16
N THR A 546 43.07 2.39 -20.45
CA THR A 546 41.94 2.02 -21.32
C THR A 546 41.81 0.50 -21.45
N ASP A 547 42.92 -0.21 -21.65
CA ASP A 547 42.94 -1.68 -21.75
C ASP A 547 42.56 -2.37 -20.42
N LEU A 548 42.81 -1.72 -19.28
CA LEU A 548 42.31 -2.18 -17.97
C LEU A 548 40.80 -1.99 -17.87
N LEU A 549 40.28 -0.82 -18.25
CA LEU A 549 38.85 -0.54 -18.23
C LEU A 549 38.06 -1.47 -19.16
N GLU A 550 38.56 -1.74 -20.37
CA GLU A 550 37.92 -2.66 -21.32
C GLU A 550 37.85 -4.09 -20.78
N ARG A 551 38.94 -4.58 -20.15
CA ARG A 551 38.95 -5.90 -19.48
C ARG A 551 37.97 -5.95 -18.31
N PHE A 552 37.97 -4.92 -17.47
CA PHE A 552 37.04 -4.82 -16.35
C PHE A 552 35.59 -4.81 -16.82
N VAL A 553 35.26 -4.02 -17.86
CA VAL A 553 33.90 -3.93 -18.40
C VAL A 553 33.46 -5.25 -19.00
N ALA A 554 34.33 -5.96 -19.72
CA ALA A 554 34.01 -7.29 -20.27
C ALA A 554 33.75 -8.32 -19.16
N GLU A 555 34.59 -8.37 -18.12
CA GLU A 555 34.37 -9.28 -16.98
C GLU A 555 33.12 -8.90 -16.17
N PHE A 556 32.85 -7.61 -16.02
CA PHE A 556 31.65 -7.13 -15.35
C PHE A 556 30.38 -7.45 -16.14
N GLU A 557 30.38 -7.27 -17.46
CA GLU A 557 29.27 -7.67 -18.33
C GLU A 557 29.02 -9.19 -18.28
N GLN A 558 30.09 -10.00 -18.27
CA GLN A 558 29.97 -11.45 -18.12
C GLN A 558 29.36 -11.82 -16.75
N SER A 559 29.78 -11.16 -15.69
CA SER A 559 29.26 -11.39 -14.34
C SER A 559 27.81 -10.89 -14.18
N LEU A 560 27.45 -9.79 -14.83
CA LEU A 560 26.06 -9.33 -14.92
C LEU A 560 25.18 -10.33 -15.67
N THR A 561 25.69 -10.93 -16.76
CA THR A 561 24.95 -11.93 -17.54
C THR A 561 24.67 -13.19 -16.74
N SER A 562 25.60 -13.63 -15.88
CA SER A 562 25.40 -14.79 -15.01
C SER A 562 24.49 -14.50 -13.81
N ALA A 563 24.48 -13.26 -13.32
CA ALA A 563 23.66 -12.84 -12.18
C ALA A 563 22.23 -12.43 -12.56
N LEU A 564 22.03 -11.78 -13.71
CA LEU A 564 20.75 -11.23 -14.17
C LEU A 564 19.95 -12.23 -15.02
N VAL A 565 19.66 -13.39 -14.43
CA VAL A 565 18.83 -14.43 -15.07
C VAL A 565 17.35 -14.02 -15.03
N ASN A 566 16.60 -14.33 -16.08
CA ASN A 566 15.15 -14.13 -16.09
C ASN A 566 14.47 -15.06 -15.05
N PRO A 567 13.81 -14.51 -14.01
CA PRO A 567 13.17 -15.31 -12.96
C PRO A 567 12.10 -16.27 -13.47
N GLN A 568 11.42 -15.95 -14.57
CA GLN A 568 10.34 -16.77 -15.15
C GLN A 568 10.84 -18.02 -15.89
N ASN A 569 12.15 -18.07 -16.16
CA ASN A 569 12.80 -19.24 -16.77
C ASN A 569 13.31 -20.23 -15.72
N LEU A 570 13.30 -19.85 -14.44
CA LEU A 570 13.75 -20.72 -13.37
C LEU A 570 12.75 -21.85 -13.12
N PHE A 571 13.27 -23.04 -12.86
CA PHE A 571 12.46 -24.18 -12.45
C PHE A 571 11.83 -23.90 -11.08
N LEU A 572 10.51 -24.14 -10.94
CA LEU A 572 9.69 -23.88 -9.74
C LEU A 572 9.55 -22.42 -9.33
N HIS A 573 9.74 -21.47 -10.26
CA HIS A 573 9.58 -20.06 -9.94
C HIS A 573 8.18 -19.74 -9.38
N GLU A 574 7.13 -20.45 -9.76
CA GLU A 574 5.76 -20.25 -9.27
C GLU A 574 5.60 -20.46 -7.74
N VAL A 575 6.56 -21.15 -7.11
CA VAL A 575 6.56 -21.39 -5.65
C VAL A 575 7.14 -20.20 -4.89
N PHE A 576 8.17 -19.54 -5.41
CA PHE A 576 8.87 -18.44 -4.74
C PHE A 576 8.67 -17.07 -5.40
N LEU A 577 8.04 -17.00 -6.57
CA LEU A 577 7.70 -15.78 -7.29
C LEU A 577 6.18 -15.73 -7.46
N PHE A 578 5.55 -14.71 -6.89
CA PHE A 578 4.11 -14.55 -6.95
C PHE A 578 3.70 -13.41 -7.88
N ASP A 579 3.11 -13.73 -9.04
CA ASP A 579 2.73 -12.77 -10.07
C ASP A 579 1.26 -12.89 -10.53
N LEU A 580 0.33 -13.04 -9.58
CA LEU A 580 -1.07 -13.20 -9.92
C LEU A 580 -1.79 -11.84 -10.03
N ARG A 581 -1.87 -11.27 -11.24
CA ARG A 581 -2.52 -9.96 -11.47
C ARG A 581 -4.03 -9.96 -11.17
N ASN A 582 -4.75 -10.97 -11.64
CA ASN A 582 -6.18 -11.16 -11.38
C ASN A 582 -6.34 -12.41 -10.50
N PRO A 583 -7.00 -12.33 -9.33
CA PRO A 583 -8.02 -11.37 -8.92
C PRO A 583 -7.52 -10.19 -8.05
N LEU A 584 -6.21 -10.06 -7.82
CA LEU A 584 -5.67 -9.03 -6.92
C LEU A 584 -6.03 -7.61 -7.35
N LYS A 585 -5.97 -7.33 -8.65
CA LYS A 585 -6.37 -6.03 -9.21
C LYS A 585 -7.79 -5.64 -8.80
N ASP A 586 -8.73 -6.59 -8.87
CA ASP A 586 -10.14 -6.36 -8.52
C ASP A 586 -10.35 -6.28 -7.00
N SER A 587 -9.51 -6.96 -6.22
CA SER A 587 -9.53 -6.89 -4.75
C SER A 587 -9.03 -5.53 -4.25
N PHE A 588 -7.96 -5.01 -4.84
CA PHE A 588 -7.35 -3.75 -4.41
C PHE A 588 -8.08 -2.52 -4.94
N ALA A 589 -8.57 -2.55 -6.18
CA ALA A 589 -9.28 -1.43 -6.80
C ALA A 589 -10.63 -1.92 -7.35
N PRO A 590 -11.60 -2.24 -6.47
CA PRO A 590 -12.88 -2.77 -6.89
C PRO A 590 -13.67 -1.75 -7.71
N ARG A 591 -13.98 -2.12 -8.95
CA ARG A 591 -14.78 -1.29 -9.85
C ARG A 591 -16.27 -1.56 -9.66
N ALA A 592 -16.80 -1.26 -8.47
CA ALA A 592 -18.17 -1.60 -8.08
C ALA A 592 -19.22 -1.11 -9.10
N ARG A 593 -19.06 0.14 -9.59
CA ARG A 593 -19.95 0.70 -10.62
C ARG A 593 -19.89 -0.09 -11.92
N PHE A 594 -18.70 -0.41 -12.42
CA PHE A 594 -18.54 -1.21 -13.64
C PHE A 594 -19.18 -2.59 -13.50
N SER A 595 -18.99 -3.25 -12.34
CA SER A 595 -19.60 -4.56 -12.07
C SER A 595 -21.13 -4.50 -12.07
N VAL A 596 -21.72 -3.47 -11.45
CA VAL A 596 -23.18 -3.26 -11.46
C VAL A 596 -23.69 -2.94 -12.87
N GLU A 597 -23.02 -2.03 -13.60
CA GLU A 597 -23.39 -1.69 -14.97
C GLU A 597 -23.28 -2.88 -15.92
N ARG A 598 -22.26 -3.74 -15.74
CA ARG A 598 -22.08 -4.98 -16.50
C ARG A 598 -23.15 -6.01 -16.15
N ALA A 599 -23.46 -6.21 -14.87
CA ALA A 599 -24.50 -7.12 -14.42
C ALA A 599 -25.89 -6.73 -14.94
N LEU A 600 -26.20 -5.43 -15.00
CA LEU A 600 -27.48 -4.94 -15.52
C LEU A 600 -27.51 -4.89 -17.07
N SER A 601 -26.37 -4.68 -17.73
CA SER A 601 -26.30 -4.73 -19.19
C SER A 601 -26.35 -6.17 -19.70
N ASN A 602 -25.54 -7.05 -19.13
CA ASN A 602 -25.33 -8.44 -19.55
C ASN A 602 -25.48 -9.38 -18.34
N PRO A 603 -26.72 -9.66 -17.89
CA PRO A 603 -26.97 -10.46 -16.68
C PRO A 603 -26.49 -11.91 -16.79
N PHE A 604 -26.46 -12.47 -18.00
CA PHE A 604 -26.04 -13.85 -18.25
C PHE A 604 -24.53 -14.10 -18.10
N ASP A 605 -23.71 -13.04 -17.98
CA ASP A 605 -22.30 -13.18 -17.58
C ASP A 605 -22.18 -13.75 -16.15
N TYR A 606 -23.18 -13.49 -15.30
CA TYR A 606 -23.21 -13.91 -13.90
C TYR A 606 -24.23 -15.03 -13.64
N LEU A 607 -25.33 -15.06 -14.39
CA LEU A 607 -26.36 -16.08 -14.29
C LEU A 607 -26.08 -17.19 -15.31
N SER A 608 -25.61 -18.34 -14.83
CA SER A 608 -25.43 -19.54 -15.67
C SER A 608 -26.80 -20.06 -16.14
N SER A 609 -27.28 -19.58 -17.29
CA SER A 609 -28.52 -20.08 -17.92
C SER A 609 -28.19 -21.14 -18.96
N SER A 610 -28.76 -22.34 -18.80
CA SER A 610 -28.61 -23.48 -19.71
C SER A 610 -29.18 -23.26 -21.11
N THR A 611 -29.93 -22.17 -21.35
CA THR A 611 -30.61 -21.89 -22.62
C THR A 611 -29.97 -20.77 -23.46
N ALA A 612 -28.83 -20.20 -23.03
CA ALA A 612 -28.27 -18.97 -23.61
C ALA A 612 -27.04 -19.18 -24.51
N LEU A 613 -26.65 -20.42 -24.84
CA LEU A 613 -25.51 -20.69 -25.73
C LEU A 613 -25.78 -20.37 -27.21
N GLU A 614 -27.03 -20.07 -27.60
CA GLU A 614 -27.42 -19.88 -29.01
C GLU A 614 -27.56 -18.42 -29.45
N ASP A 615 -27.69 -17.45 -28.54
CA ASP A 615 -27.88 -16.04 -28.90
C ASP A 615 -26.82 -15.13 -28.26
N GLN A 616 -25.65 -15.02 -28.90
CA GLN A 616 -24.64 -13.97 -28.60
C GLN A 616 -25.06 -12.57 -29.11
N SER A 617 -26.37 -12.33 -29.27
CA SER A 617 -26.87 -11.01 -29.63
C SER A 617 -27.24 -10.25 -28.36
N ASN A 618 -26.81 -9.00 -28.24
CA ASN A 618 -27.19 -8.04 -27.19
C ASN A 618 -28.70 -7.68 -27.24
N ASN A 619 -29.55 -8.59 -27.69
CA ASN A 619 -30.96 -8.33 -27.90
C ASN A 619 -31.71 -8.50 -26.57
N LEU A 620 -32.50 -7.48 -26.23
CA LEU A 620 -33.48 -7.50 -25.16
C LEU A 620 -34.31 -8.79 -25.28
N SER A 621 -34.26 -9.63 -24.24
CA SER A 621 -35.01 -10.88 -24.18
C SER A 621 -35.87 -10.88 -22.93
N ALA A 622 -37.12 -11.34 -23.06
CA ALA A 622 -38.04 -11.54 -21.94
C ALA A 622 -37.49 -12.49 -20.85
N LYS A 623 -36.43 -13.26 -21.17
CA LYS A 623 -35.75 -14.16 -20.23
C LYS A 623 -34.75 -13.46 -19.30
N GLN A 624 -34.50 -12.16 -19.50
CA GLN A 624 -33.62 -11.39 -18.62
C GLN A 624 -34.34 -10.99 -17.33
N PRO A 625 -33.61 -10.77 -16.22
CA PRO A 625 -34.17 -10.15 -15.02
C PRO A 625 -34.82 -8.80 -15.32
N GLU A 626 -35.90 -8.49 -14.64
CA GLU A 626 -36.77 -7.35 -14.94
C GLU A 626 -36.04 -6.01 -14.76
N THR A 627 -35.16 -5.94 -13.75
CA THR A 627 -34.32 -4.77 -13.48
C THR A 627 -33.27 -4.53 -14.58
N ALA A 628 -32.80 -5.61 -15.24
CA ALA A 628 -31.89 -5.51 -16.39
C ALA A 628 -32.62 -4.98 -17.63
N ILE A 629 -33.83 -5.49 -17.91
CA ILE A 629 -34.69 -5.01 -19.02
C ILE A 629 -34.97 -3.51 -18.86
N LEU A 630 -35.39 -3.11 -17.66
CA LEU A 630 -35.67 -1.69 -17.37
C LEU A 630 -34.41 -0.83 -17.47
N TYR A 631 -33.25 -1.34 -17.06
CA TYR A 631 -31.98 -0.64 -17.18
C TYR A 631 -31.56 -0.43 -18.64
N GLN A 632 -31.73 -1.43 -19.51
CA GLN A 632 -31.42 -1.30 -20.94
C GLN A 632 -32.33 -0.25 -21.63
N LEU A 633 -33.64 -0.28 -21.34
CA LEU A 633 -34.58 0.77 -21.79
C LEU A 633 -34.18 2.16 -21.26
N TYR A 634 -33.73 2.22 -20.01
CA TYR A 634 -33.20 3.45 -19.42
C TYR A 634 -31.93 3.95 -20.13
N LEU A 635 -31.07 3.07 -20.65
CA LEU A 635 -29.89 3.48 -21.41
C LEU A 635 -30.27 4.16 -22.72
N GLU A 636 -31.29 3.65 -23.41
CA GLU A 636 -31.82 4.21 -24.67
C GLU A 636 -32.60 5.51 -24.46
N SER A 637 -33.12 5.72 -23.26
CA SER A 637 -33.88 6.92 -22.90
C SER A 637 -33.00 8.16 -22.66
N GLY A 638 -33.60 9.34 -22.88
CA GLY A 638 -32.98 10.64 -22.63
C GLY A 638 -32.85 11.01 -21.15
N ALA A 639 -32.38 12.23 -20.87
CA ALA A 639 -32.13 12.70 -19.49
C ALA A 639 -33.38 12.80 -18.60
N LEU A 640 -34.55 13.01 -19.22
CA LEU A 640 -35.87 13.01 -18.57
C LEU A 640 -36.73 11.97 -19.28
N VAL A 641 -37.21 11.00 -18.51
CA VAL A 641 -37.95 9.85 -19.02
C VAL A 641 -39.39 9.93 -18.51
N ASN A 642 -40.36 9.85 -19.41
CA ASN A 642 -41.76 9.71 -19.05
C ASN A 642 -42.00 8.29 -18.54
N ILE A 643 -42.57 8.16 -17.34
CA ILE A 643 -42.79 6.86 -16.69
C ILE A 643 -43.74 5.99 -17.53
N PHE A 644 -44.74 6.60 -18.16
CA PHE A 644 -45.73 5.86 -18.95
C PHE A 644 -45.15 5.26 -20.22
N ASP A 645 -44.26 5.99 -20.92
CA ASP A 645 -43.60 5.49 -22.13
C ASP A 645 -42.61 4.36 -21.78
N LEU A 646 -41.93 4.49 -20.63
CA LEU A 646 -41.03 3.46 -20.12
C LEU A 646 -41.79 2.19 -19.71
N TRP A 647 -42.95 2.33 -19.06
CA TRP A 647 -43.85 1.22 -18.74
C TRP A 647 -44.32 0.50 -20.00
N LYS A 648 -44.78 1.25 -21.02
CA LYS A 648 -45.22 0.66 -22.29
C LYS A 648 -44.12 -0.15 -22.97
N ALA A 649 -42.92 0.41 -23.07
CA ALA A 649 -41.77 -0.29 -23.66
C ALA A 649 -41.41 -1.56 -22.86
N PHE A 650 -41.47 -1.49 -21.52
CA PHE A 650 -41.25 -2.64 -20.66
C PHE A 650 -42.32 -3.73 -20.84
N SER A 651 -43.61 -3.36 -20.89
CA SER A 651 -44.70 -4.32 -21.07
C SER A 651 -44.63 -5.05 -22.41
N THR A 652 -44.23 -4.36 -23.48
CA THR A 652 -44.07 -5.00 -24.80
C THR A 652 -42.99 -6.09 -24.79
N ILE A 653 -41.93 -5.91 -24.00
CA ILE A 653 -40.82 -6.88 -23.92
C ILE A 653 -41.17 -8.07 -23.02
N VAL A 654 -41.87 -7.83 -21.91
CA VAL A 654 -42.19 -8.87 -20.92
C VAL A 654 -43.43 -9.68 -21.28
N SER A 655 -44.47 -9.03 -21.82
CA SER A 655 -45.78 -9.66 -22.09
C SER A 655 -46.03 -9.97 -23.57
N GLY A 656 -45.14 -9.55 -24.49
CA GLY A 656 -45.34 -9.71 -25.94
C GLY A 656 -46.28 -8.65 -26.54
N ASP A 657 -46.51 -8.72 -27.86
CA ASP A 657 -47.36 -7.77 -28.59
C ASP A 657 -48.86 -8.00 -28.27
N GLU A 658 -49.66 -6.94 -28.30
CA GLU A 658 -51.00 -6.76 -27.66
C GLU A 658 -52.16 -7.69 -28.13
N GLY A 659 -51.90 -8.93 -28.56
CA GLY A 659 -52.92 -9.91 -28.92
C GLY A 659 -53.18 -10.94 -27.81
N ASP A 660 -54.21 -10.70 -26.99
CA ASP A 660 -54.74 -11.59 -25.92
C ASP A 660 -53.85 -11.77 -24.67
N VAL A 661 -53.54 -10.68 -23.98
CA VAL A 661 -52.94 -10.73 -22.62
C VAL A 661 -54.05 -10.65 -21.58
N ASP A 662 -54.20 -11.70 -20.76
CA ASP A 662 -55.15 -11.72 -19.64
C ASP A 662 -54.87 -10.56 -18.67
N GLY A 663 -55.92 -9.97 -18.07
CA GLY A 663 -55.78 -8.81 -17.17
C GLY A 663 -54.85 -9.04 -15.96
N ASP A 664 -54.62 -10.30 -15.59
CA ASP A 664 -53.71 -10.70 -14.52
C ASP A 664 -52.22 -10.67 -14.95
N GLU A 665 -51.91 -10.92 -16.22
CA GLU A 665 -50.54 -10.83 -16.76
C GLU A 665 -50.08 -9.37 -16.84
N GLN A 666 -50.98 -8.46 -17.25
CA GLN A 666 -50.69 -7.02 -17.25
C GLN A 666 -50.45 -6.47 -15.84
N ARG A 667 -51.23 -6.94 -14.86
CA ARG A 667 -51.04 -6.57 -13.44
C ARG A 667 -49.72 -7.08 -12.88
N THR A 668 -49.33 -8.29 -13.26
CA THR A 668 -48.04 -8.89 -12.87
C THR A 668 -46.88 -8.13 -13.50
N GLY A 669 -46.95 -7.79 -14.79
CA GLY A 669 -45.97 -6.94 -15.45
C GLY A 669 -45.82 -5.58 -14.75
N LEU A 670 -46.92 -4.96 -14.33
CA LEU A 670 -46.89 -3.66 -13.65
C LEU A 670 -46.25 -3.75 -12.27
N MET A 671 -46.50 -4.82 -11.53
CA MET A 671 -45.84 -5.11 -10.26
C MET A 671 -44.33 -5.28 -10.43
N LEU A 672 -43.90 -6.05 -11.44
CA LEU A 672 -42.49 -6.24 -11.79
C LEU A 672 -41.82 -4.93 -12.21
N PHE A 673 -42.52 -4.10 -12.98
CA PHE A 673 -42.04 -2.76 -13.36
C PHE A 673 -41.82 -1.86 -12.13
N TYR A 674 -42.79 -1.79 -11.21
CA TYR A 674 -42.63 -0.99 -9.99
C TYR A 674 -41.49 -1.49 -9.11
N ARG A 675 -41.30 -2.82 -9.02
CA ARG A 675 -40.16 -3.41 -8.32
C ARG A 675 -38.84 -3.01 -8.98
N ALA A 676 -38.69 -3.23 -10.28
CA ALA A 676 -37.49 -2.85 -11.03
C ALA A 676 -37.20 -1.34 -10.91
N LEU A 677 -38.23 -0.49 -10.97
CA LEU A 677 -38.11 0.96 -10.79
C LEU A 677 -37.62 1.31 -9.37
N SER A 678 -38.12 0.61 -8.36
CA SER A 678 -37.68 0.79 -6.96
C SER A 678 -36.22 0.37 -6.74
N GLU A 679 -35.79 -0.71 -7.39
CA GLU A 679 -34.41 -1.21 -7.35
C GLU A 679 -33.46 -0.23 -8.05
N LEU A 680 -33.80 0.27 -9.25
CA LEU A 680 -33.01 1.30 -9.94
C LEU A 680 -32.92 2.62 -9.15
N LYS A 681 -33.99 2.97 -8.42
CA LYS A 681 -33.98 4.12 -7.51
C LYS A 681 -33.08 3.87 -6.30
N ALA A 682 -33.11 2.67 -5.71
CA ALA A 682 -32.24 2.28 -4.60
C ALA A 682 -30.76 2.27 -5.00
N LEU A 683 -30.46 1.85 -6.23
CA LEU A 683 -29.13 1.91 -6.85
C LEU A 683 -28.69 3.35 -7.23
N GLY A 684 -29.56 4.35 -7.06
CA GLY A 684 -29.25 5.75 -7.33
C GLY A 684 -29.18 6.12 -8.81
N MET A 685 -29.68 5.28 -9.72
CA MET A 685 -29.69 5.51 -11.17
C MET A 685 -30.86 6.40 -11.63
N MET A 686 -31.92 6.44 -10.82
CA MET A 686 -33.14 7.20 -11.09
C MET A 686 -33.52 8.07 -9.90
N LYS A 687 -33.90 9.33 -10.17
CA LYS A 687 -34.45 10.25 -9.17
C LYS A 687 -35.78 10.83 -9.64
N PRO A 688 -36.75 11.06 -8.74
CA PRO A 688 -37.99 11.72 -9.12
C PRO A 688 -37.70 13.15 -9.61
N SER A 689 -38.28 13.53 -10.74
CA SER A 689 -38.09 14.87 -11.28
C SER A 689 -38.87 15.89 -10.44
N ARG A 690 -38.19 16.97 -10.03
CA ARG A 690 -38.87 18.14 -9.43
C ARG A 690 -39.52 19.05 -10.46
N LYS A 691 -39.22 18.87 -11.76
CA LYS A 691 -39.70 19.74 -12.86
C LYS A 691 -41.01 19.26 -13.48
N LYS A 692 -41.24 17.94 -13.53
CA LYS A 692 -42.45 17.32 -14.08
C LYS A 692 -42.84 16.12 -13.22
N ILE A 693 -44.11 16.03 -12.84
CA ILE A 693 -44.64 15.05 -11.87
C ILE A 693 -44.55 13.61 -12.41
N ASP A 694 -44.77 13.42 -13.71
CA ASP A 694 -44.81 12.09 -14.34
C ASP A 694 -43.48 11.65 -14.97
N HIS A 695 -42.38 12.33 -14.63
CA HIS A 695 -41.06 12.05 -15.21
C HIS A 695 -40.03 11.66 -14.15
N VAL A 696 -39.13 10.78 -14.56
CA VAL A 696 -37.94 10.41 -13.80
C VAL A 696 -36.72 11.06 -14.46
N SER A 697 -35.82 11.61 -13.64
CA SER A 697 -34.53 12.11 -14.09
C SER A 697 -33.46 11.03 -13.98
N LYS A 698 -32.69 10.87 -15.05
CA LYS A 698 -31.52 10.00 -15.15
C LYS A 698 -30.33 10.62 -14.40
N SER A 699 -29.78 9.89 -13.42
CA SER A 699 -28.62 10.35 -12.63
C SER A 699 -27.30 9.70 -13.01
N SER A 700 -27.30 8.60 -13.77
CA SER A 700 -26.08 7.88 -14.19
C SER A 700 -26.08 7.58 -15.69
N TRP A 701 -24.90 7.60 -16.29
CA TRP A 701 -24.69 7.21 -17.69
C TRP A 701 -23.65 6.10 -17.75
N LYS A 702 -23.81 5.15 -18.67
CA LYS A 702 -22.87 4.04 -18.83
C LYS A 702 -21.50 4.57 -19.30
N GLY A 703 -20.42 4.11 -18.67
CA GLY A 703 -19.05 4.37 -19.11
C GLY A 703 -18.44 5.74 -18.72
N LEU A 704 -19.06 6.47 -17.80
CA LEU A 704 -18.49 7.68 -17.18
C LEU A 704 -17.59 7.38 -15.98
#